data_AF-A0A177CXS4-F1
#
_entry.id   AF-A0A177CXS4-F1
#
_cell.length_a   1.000
_cell.length_b   1.000
_cell.length_c   1.000
_cell.angle_alpha   90.00
_cell.angle_beta   90.00
_cell.angle_gamma   90.00
#
_symmetry.space_group_name_H-M   'P 1'
#
loop_
_entity.id
_entity.type
_entity.pdbx_description
1 polymer ?
#
loop_
_entity_poly.entity_id
_entity_poly.type
_entity_poly.pdbx_seq_one_letter_code
_entity_poly.pdbx_strand_id
1 'polypeptide(L)'
;MAYQGPGGNGYGDPHAPHPYEARHDEEEVGRSLLHSNPTGAHQGPFDDHHGVYGHDQRPQSTYSLTETYASDAPQTQYPSQSQTGSDVYSVDNYGAEPHRATSPYARSETSSTEAWRQRQQPGGGVGLKRGMTRKVKLVQGSVLSADYPVPSAIQNAIQAKYRNDLESGSEEFTHMRYTAATCDPNDFTLKNGYNLRPAMYNRHTELLIAITYYNEDKVLTARTLHGVMQNIRDIVNLKKSEFWNKGGPAWQKIVVCLVFDGIDPCDKGTLDLLATVGIYQDGVMKRDIDGKETTAHIFEYTTQLSVTPNQQLIRPHDDSASTLPPVQMMFCLKQKNSKKINSHRWLFTAFGRILNPEVCILLDAGTKPGPKSLLALWEAFYNDKDLGGACGEIHAMLGKGWKNLLNPLIAAQNFEYKISNILDKPLESSFGYVSVLPGAFSAYRYRAIMGRPLEQYFHGDHTLAKILGKKGIEGMNIFKKNMFLAEDRILCFELVAKAGSKWHLTYVKSSKGETDVPEGAAEFIGQRRRWLNGSFAAGIYSLMHFGRMYKSGHNIIRMFFFHIQMLYNVFQTILSWFSLASFWLTTSIIMSLVGTSEPKANPPKVAWPFGDSVTPTFNTVVQYVYLAFLGLQFVLALGNRPKGSRWSYMTSFVVFGLIQFYIVVLSIYLVVIAFTNPKSRGIELDSAKSFFDSFTDKAGVGIIILALASTFGLYYVASFLYMDPWHMFTSFPQYLLIMSSYVNILNVYAFSNWHDVSWGTKGSDKADALPSAKTEKAADGKHTVIEEPDLPQADIDSQFEATVKRALAPYVPPVESNEKTLEDSYKSFRTHLTTAWIGMNALLAVAVQQDNMSNFGFTSSANDRTATFFNFLLIATAILALVRFLGCLWFLGRSGLFFCVRRR
;
A
#
# COMPACT_ATOMS: atom_id res chain seq x y z
N MET A 1 15.22 56.63 -12.73
CA MET A 1 16.33 57.38 -12.09
C MET A 1 16.88 56.43 -11.03
N ALA A 2 18.11 55.92 -11.09
CA ALA A 2 19.41 56.59 -11.20
C ALA A 2 19.76 57.39 -9.92
N TYR A 3 20.93 57.21 -9.28
CA TYR A 3 22.08 56.32 -9.58
C TYR A 3 22.86 55.96 -8.28
N GLN A 4 24.12 55.52 -8.41
CA GLN A 4 25.13 55.19 -7.36
C GLN A 4 25.28 56.28 -6.25
N GLY A 5 25.92 56.07 -5.09
CA GLY A 5 27.04 55.19 -4.75
C GLY A 5 27.45 55.17 -3.24
N PRO A 6 28.68 54.74 -2.86
CA PRO A 6 28.89 54.01 -1.59
C PRO A 6 29.98 54.52 -0.59
N GLY A 7 29.99 53.94 0.62
CA GLY A 7 31.10 53.92 1.60
C GLY A 7 30.92 54.84 2.82
N GLY A 8 31.47 54.55 4.02
CA GLY A 8 32.12 53.32 4.51
C GLY A 8 32.89 53.50 5.86
N ASN A 9 32.98 52.44 6.67
CA ASN A 9 33.79 52.25 7.91
C ASN A 9 33.57 53.15 9.16
N GLY A 10 33.63 52.54 10.35
CA GLY A 10 33.73 53.22 11.66
C GLY A 10 33.63 52.25 12.86
N TYR A 11 34.72 52.05 13.61
CA TYR A 11 34.82 51.14 14.77
C TYR A 11 34.25 51.73 16.08
N GLY A 12 33.80 50.89 17.02
CA GLY A 12 33.53 51.28 18.42
C GLY A 12 32.92 50.17 19.30
N ASP A 13 33.59 49.84 20.42
CA ASP A 13 33.28 48.84 21.47
C ASP A 13 33.62 49.52 22.84
N PRO A 14 33.29 49.05 24.08
CA PRO A 14 32.51 47.87 24.53
C PRO A 14 31.45 48.11 25.65
N HIS A 15 30.84 46.98 26.11
CA HIS A 15 30.28 46.69 27.45
C HIS A 15 28.82 47.08 27.86
N ALA A 16 27.88 46.18 27.52
CA ALA A 16 26.89 45.54 28.43
C ALA A 16 25.72 46.38 29.05
N PRO A 17 24.65 45.77 29.64
CA PRO A 17 24.34 44.33 29.81
C PRO A 17 22.91 43.87 29.40
N HIS A 18 22.66 42.56 29.57
CA HIS A 18 21.36 41.85 29.70
C HIS A 18 20.48 41.56 28.46
N PRO A 19 19.60 40.53 28.51
CA PRO A 19 19.12 39.83 27.31
C PRO A 19 17.58 39.76 27.14
N TYR A 20 17.09 39.78 25.89
CA TYR A 20 15.87 39.07 25.46
C TYR A 20 15.79 38.92 23.93
N GLU A 21 14.98 37.96 23.47
CA GLU A 21 14.45 37.78 22.10
C GLU A 21 15.42 37.82 20.90
N ALA A 22 16.03 36.67 20.58
CA ALA A 22 16.45 36.38 19.21
C ALA A 22 15.23 36.00 18.35
N ARG A 23 14.79 36.90 17.46
CA ARG A 23 13.65 36.70 16.55
C ARG A 23 14.03 37.21 15.16
N HIS A 24 13.79 36.38 14.14
CA HIS A 24 14.35 36.46 12.78
C HIS A 24 15.85 36.15 12.68
N ASP A 25 16.15 35.06 11.95
CA ASP A 25 17.19 34.95 10.92
C ASP A 25 17.15 33.52 10.32
N GLU A 26 16.18 33.27 9.43
CA GLU A 26 16.09 32.08 8.57
C GLU A 26 15.65 32.48 7.13
N GLU A 27 16.24 33.54 6.58
CA GLU A 27 16.16 33.86 5.13
C GLU A 27 17.58 34.01 4.53
N GLU A 28 17.71 33.88 3.21
CA GLU A 28 18.95 33.96 2.42
C GLU A 28 20.06 32.88 2.59
N VAL A 29 19.76 31.64 2.15
CA VAL A 29 20.69 30.92 1.24
C VAL A 29 19.90 30.24 0.11
N GLY A 30 19.36 31.05 -0.82
CA GLY A 30 18.56 30.56 -1.95
C GLY A 30 19.33 30.53 -3.28
N ARG A 31 19.86 29.37 -3.70
CA ARG A 31 20.31 29.16 -5.09
C ARG A 31 19.83 27.83 -5.68
N SER A 32 19.43 27.89 -6.95
CA SER A 32 18.63 26.87 -7.66
C SER A 32 19.44 25.70 -8.22
N LEU A 33 18.75 24.59 -8.51
CA LEU A 33 19.27 23.43 -9.24
C LEU A 33 18.37 22.95 -10.41
N LEU A 34 17.26 23.63 -10.74
CA LEU A 34 16.20 23.07 -11.62
C LEU A 34 15.60 24.04 -12.67
N HIS A 35 16.37 25.01 -13.20
CA HIS A 35 15.90 25.83 -14.32
C HIS A 35 16.97 26.11 -15.38
N SER A 36 16.54 26.01 -16.65
CA SER A 36 17.19 26.57 -17.84
C SER A 36 16.11 27.23 -18.71
N ASN A 37 16.39 28.43 -19.24
CA ASN A 37 15.41 29.30 -19.90
C ASN A 37 15.31 29.07 -21.43
N PRO A 38 14.29 29.63 -22.14
CA PRO A 38 13.76 29.01 -23.36
C PRO A 38 13.73 29.92 -24.61
N THR A 39 14.43 29.53 -25.67
CA THR A 39 14.32 30.16 -27.00
C THR A 39 14.49 29.13 -28.12
N GLY A 40 13.71 29.28 -29.19
CA GLY A 40 13.77 28.41 -30.38
C GLY A 40 12.40 27.86 -30.78
N ALA A 41 11.72 28.53 -31.71
CA ALA A 41 10.62 27.94 -32.48
C ALA A 41 11.18 27.35 -33.78
N HIS A 42 10.52 26.33 -34.34
CA HIS A 42 9.90 26.44 -35.67
C HIS A 42 9.10 25.18 -36.05
N GLN A 43 8.01 25.47 -36.77
CA GLN A 43 7.26 24.66 -37.72
C GLN A 43 7.87 23.32 -38.19
N GLY A 44 7.04 22.27 -38.18
CA GLY A 44 7.07 21.28 -39.26
C GLY A 44 6.20 21.73 -40.44
N PRO A 45 6.20 20.96 -41.53
CA PRO A 45 4.92 20.52 -42.08
C PRO A 45 4.85 19.00 -42.27
N PHE A 46 3.62 18.48 -42.31
CA PHE A 46 3.32 17.26 -43.07
C PHE A 46 3.13 17.68 -44.53
N ASP A 47 3.56 16.85 -45.47
CA ASP A 47 3.05 16.83 -46.85
C ASP A 47 2.57 15.40 -47.16
N ASP A 48 1.52 15.30 -47.99
CA ASP A 48 0.72 14.08 -48.18
C ASP A 48 1.21 13.18 -49.34
N HIS A 49 0.85 11.88 -49.31
CA HIS A 49 -0.20 11.31 -50.19
C HIS A 49 -0.20 9.76 -50.34
N HIS A 50 -1.40 9.19 -50.16
CA HIS A 50 -2.09 8.06 -50.83
C HIS A 50 -1.39 6.75 -51.33
N GLY A 51 -2.08 5.62 -51.10
CA GLY A 51 -1.90 4.31 -51.79
C GLY A 51 -2.39 3.11 -50.93
N VAL A 52 -3.67 2.73 -50.84
CA VAL A 52 -4.57 2.05 -51.82
C VAL A 52 -4.54 0.50 -51.76
N TYR A 53 -5.49 -0.05 -50.99
CA TYR A 53 -6.22 -1.35 -51.10
C TYR A 53 -5.53 -2.72 -51.25
N GLY A 54 -6.01 -3.71 -50.46
CA GLY A 54 -5.76 -5.15 -50.62
C GLY A 54 -6.61 -6.04 -49.66
N HIS A 55 -7.62 -6.73 -50.21
CA HIS A 55 -8.46 -7.78 -49.59
C HIS A 55 -7.84 -9.18 -49.93
N ASP A 56 -8.11 -10.33 -49.28
CA ASP A 56 -8.93 -10.68 -48.11
C ASP A 56 -8.52 -12.10 -47.56
N GLN A 57 -9.36 -12.66 -46.66
CA GLN A 57 -9.47 -14.08 -46.27
C GLN A 57 -8.66 -14.63 -45.07
N ARG A 58 -9.34 -15.51 -44.32
CA ARG A 58 -8.83 -16.36 -43.22
C ARG A 58 -8.95 -17.84 -43.60
N PRO A 59 -8.06 -18.70 -43.08
CA PRO A 59 -8.44 -20.04 -42.65
C PRO A 59 -8.49 -20.17 -41.11
N GLN A 60 -8.92 -21.33 -40.62
CA GLN A 60 -9.16 -21.61 -39.20
C GLN A 60 -7.98 -22.29 -38.49
N SER A 61 -8.02 -22.28 -37.16
CA SER A 61 -7.03 -22.89 -36.28
C SER A 61 -7.25 -24.39 -36.03
N THR A 62 -6.23 -25.20 -36.28
CA THR A 62 -6.01 -26.48 -35.57
C THR A 62 -4.57 -26.96 -35.74
N TYR A 63 -3.86 -27.23 -34.65
CA TYR A 63 -3.04 -28.45 -34.46
C TYR A 63 -2.57 -28.57 -33.01
N SER A 64 -2.37 -29.80 -32.56
CA SER A 64 -1.95 -30.19 -31.21
C SER A 64 -0.43 -30.31 -31.08
N LEU A 65 0.09 -30.14 -29.85
CA LEU A 65 1.52 -30.28 -29.56
C LEU A 65 1.94 -31.74 -29.34
N THR A 66 2.48 -32.36 -30.39
CA THR A 66 3.36 -33.54 -30.32
C THR A 66 4.36 -33.49 -31.48
N GLU A 67 5.58 -33.98 -31.21
CA GLU A 67 6.71 -34.13 -32.16
C GLU A 67 7.40 -32.84 -32.66
N THR A 68 8.71 -32.82 -32.99
CA THR A 68 9.87 -33.59 -32.47
C THR A 68 11.13 -32.76 -32.77
N TYR A 69 12.11 -32.74 -31.84
CA TYR A 69 13.48 -32.29 -32.12
C TYR A 69 14.45 -33.48 -32.06
N ALA A 70 14.84 -33.99 -33.22
CA ALA A 70 15.98 -34.88 -33.41
C ALA A 70 16.45 -34.78 -34.87
N SER A 71 17.75 -34.70 -35.10
CA SER A 71 18.39 -34.67 -36.43
C SER A 71 19.39 -35.80 -36.58
N ASP A 72 19.61 -36.24 -37.82
CA ASP A 72 20.17 -37.55 -38.16
C ASP A 72 21.58 -37.88 -37.62
N ALA A 73 21.74 -39.16 -37.24
CA ALA A 73 23.02 -39.88 -37.27
C ALA A 73 22.73 -41.38 -37.56
N PRO A 74 23.55 -42.08 -38.36
CA PRO A 74 23.17 -43.36 -38.95
C PRO A 74 23.28 -44.57 -38.00
N GLN A 75 22.34 -45.51 -38.11
CA GLN A 75 22.38 -46.80 -37.40
C GLN A 75 23.12 -47.88 -38.20
N THR A 76 23.85 -48.74 -37.48
CA THR A 76 24.34 -50.03 -37.98
C THR A 76 23.47 -51.15 -37.41
N GLN A 77 23.08 -52.12 -38.23
CA GLN A 77 22.20 -53.24 -37.83
C GLN A 77 22.96 -54.36 -37.10
N TYR A 78 22.29 -55.05 -36.17
CA TYR A 78 22.15 -56.52 -36.09
C TYR A 78 21.11 -56.90 -34.99
N PRO A 79 20.61 -58.16 -34.87
CA PRO A 79 19.17 -58.37 -34.72
C PRO A 79 18.72 -59.01 -33.39
N SER A 80 17.41 -59.24 -33.27
CA SER A 80 16.69 -59.63 -32.05
C SER A 80 16.45 -61.13 -31.88
N GLN A 81 16.60 -61.60 -30.63
CA GLN A 81 16.02 -62.80 -30.03
C GLN A 81 15.96 -62.57 -28.50
N SER A 82 15.14 -63.21 -27.66
CA SER A 82 13.73 -63.65 -27.68
C SER A 82 13.51 -64.56 -26.47
N GLN A 83 12.91 -64.04 -25.39
CA GLN A 83 12.13 -64.73 -24.34
C GLN A 83 12.70 -65.89 -23.46
N THR A 84 12.38 -65.77 -22.15
CA THR A 84 12.00 -66.82 -21.15
C THR A 84 13.04 -67.76 -20.47
N GLY A 85 12.79 -68.03 -19.17
CA GLY A 85 13.58 -68.87 -18.23
C GLY A 85 14.34 -68.02 -17.19
N SER A 86 14.30 -68.13 -15.85
CA SER A 86 14.12 -69.23 -14.84
C SER A 86 15.16 -70.36 -14.94
N ASP A 87 15.87 -70.81 -13.91
CA ASP A 87 15.95 -70.53 -12.44
C ASP A 87 17.18 -71.30 -11.86
N VAL A 88 17.79 -71.13 -10.66
CA VAL A 88 17.71 -70.24 -9.47
C VAL A 88 19.08 -70.30 -8.69
N TYR A 89 19.19 -69.84 -7.43
CA TYR A 89 20.33 -69.92 -6.45
C TYR A 89 21.36 -68.76 -6.49
N SER A 90 21.87 -68.21 -5.36
CA SER A 90 21.64 -68.49 -3.92
C SER A 90 22.19 -67.36 -3.00
N VAL A 91 21.43 -66.93 -1.95
CA VAL A 91 21.90 -66.40 -0.62
C VAL A 91 22.75 -65.09 -0.65
N ASP A 92 22.51 -64.00 0.10
CA ASP A 92 21.59 -63.64 1.21
C ASP A 92 21.65 -62.09 1.43
N ASN A 93 20.83 -61.35 2.23
CA ASN A 93 19.53 -61.57 2.89
C ASN A 93 18.89 -60.18 3.28
N TYR A 94 17.73 -60.21 3.94
CA TYR A 94 17.06 -59.21 4.80
C TYR A 94 17.11 -57.69 4.49
N GLY A 95 15.91 -57.14 4.23
CA GLY A 95 15.46 -55.93 4.95
C GLY A 95 14.99 -54.73 4.13
N ALA A 96 13.91 -54.85 3.34
CA ALA A 96 13.31 -53.71 2.64
C ALA A 96 11.79 -53.59 2.87
N GLU A 97 11.33 -52.41 3.31
CA GLU A 97 9.92 -51.99 3.22
C GLU A 97 9.68 -51.15 1.95
N PRO A 98 8.43 -51.08 1.43
CA PRO A 98 8.16 -50.54 0.11
C PRO A 98 8.24 -49.01 0.03
N HIS A 99 8.83 -48.51 -1.06
CA HIS A 99 8.88 -47.06 -1.35
C HIS A 99 7.49 -46.44 -1.49
N ARG A 100 7.11 -45.62 -0.50
CA ARG A 100 5.95 -44.74 -0.57
C ARG A 100 6.26 -43.55 -1.50
N ALA A 101 5.43 -43.35 -2.53
CA ALA A 101 5.63 -42.28 -3.50
C ALA A 101 5.72 -40.89 -2.83
N THR A 102 6.72 -40.09 -3.24
CA THR A 102 6.94 -38.73 -2.72
C THR A 102 5.80 -37.79 -3.12
N SER A 103 5.18 -37.14 -2.12
CA SER A 103 4.17 -36.11 -2.33
C SER A 103 4.74 -34.89 -3.06
N PRO A 104 4.00 -34.25 -4.00
CA PRO A 104 4.48 -33.08 -4.76
C PRO A 104 4.58 -31.77 -3.94
N TYR A 105 4.53 -31.85 -2.60
CA TYR A 105 4.55 -30.71 -1.67
C TYR A 105 5.77 -30.69 -0.74
N ALA A 106 6.95 -31.05 -1.25
CA ALA A 106 8.22 -30.76 -0.59
C ALA A 106 8.61 -29.28 -0.81
N ARG A 107 8.57 -28.46 0.24
CA ARG A 107 9.20 -27.13 0.21
C ARG A 107 10.72 -27.28 0.21
N SER A 108 11.40 -26.48 -0.59
CA SER A 108 12.85 -26.45 -0.69
C SER A 108 13.49 -25.71 0.49
N GLU A 109 13.68 -26.40 1.61
CA GLU A 109 14.52 -25.94 2.74
C GLU A 109 16.02 -26.04 2.43
N THR A 110 16.42 -25.45 1.29
CA THR A 110 17.81 -25.10 0.99
C THR A 110 18.15 -23.76 1.64
N SER A 111 19.35 -23.63 2.20
CA SER A 111 19.85 -22.36 2.73
C SER A 111 19.66 -21.24 1.70
N SER A 112 19.01 -20.15 2.09
CA SER A 112 18.61 -19.07 1.17
C SER A 112 19.80 -18.56 0.35
N THR A 113 20.92 -18.40 1.04
CA THR A 113 22.27 -18.00 0.60
C THR A 113 22.87 -18.93 -0.46
N GLU A 114 22.74 -20.24 -0.28
CA GLU A 114 23.38 -21.25 -1.14
C GLU A 114 22.67 -21.36 -2.50
N ALA A 115 21.34 -21.40 -2.48
CA ALA A 115 20.54 -21.36 -3.70
C ALA A 115 20.60 -19.98 -4.41
N TRP A 116 20.99 -18.90 -3.71
CA TRP A 116 21.35 -17.63 -4.35
C TRP A 116 22.74 -17.70 -5.03
N ARG A 117 23.72 -18.34 -4.40
CA ARG A 117 25.05 -18.60 -5.00
C ARG A 117 24.95 -19.42 -6.28
N GLN A 118 24.14 -20.49 -6.26
CA GLN A 118 23.91 -21.35 -7.43
C GLN A 118 23.29 -20.59 -8.61
N ARG A 119 22.36 -19.66 -8.35
CA ARG A 119 21.77 -18.78 -9.39
C ARG A 119 22.78 -17.83 -10.03
N GLN A 120 23.83 -17.42 -9.31
CA GLN A 120 24.81 -16.46 -9.82
C GLN A 120 26.12 -17.12 -10.28
N GLN A 121 26.15 -18.46 -10.38
CA GLN A 121 27.22 -19.20 -11.06
C GLN A 121 26.93 -19.29 -12.57
N PRO A 122 27.84 -18.85 -13.46
CA PRO A 122 27.67 -19.02 -14.90
C PRO A 122 27.78 -20.51 -15.26
N GLY A 123 26.74 -21.06 -15.91
CA GLY A 123 26.69 -22.47 -16.32
C GLY A 123 26.22 -23.41 -15.19
N GLY A 124 24.98 -23.24 -14.73
CA GLY A 124 24.43 -23.97 -13.59
C GLY A 124 24.56 -25.50 -13.68
N GLY A 125 25.28 -26.08 -12.72
CA GLY A 125 25.25 -27.52 -12.38
C GLY A 125 25.99 -28.49 -13.30
N VAL A 126 26.42 -28.10 -14.51
CA VAL A 126 26.96 -29.04 -15.51
C VAL A 126 28.31 -28.59 -16.08
N GLY A 127 29.37 -29.32 -15.72
CA GLY A 127 30.64 -29.50 -16.45
C GLY A 127 31.31 -28.27 -17.06
N LEU A 128 32.39 -27.78 -16.43
CA LEU A 128 33.15 -26.61 -16.89
C LEU A 128 33.55 -26.70 -18.38
N LYS A 129 33.15 -25.70 -19.15
CA LYS A 129 33.90 -25.22 -20.32
C LYS A 129 34.24 -23.75 -20.07
N ARG A 130 35.55 -23.48 -19.89
CA ARG A 130 36.17 -22.15 -19.74
C ARG A 130 35.54 -21.14 -20.72
N GLY A 131 34.82 -20.17 -20.18
CA GLY A 131 34.03 -19.21 -20.97
C GLY A 131 34.85 -18.15 -21.69
N MET A 132 34.29 -17.56 -22.75
CA MET A 132 34.87 -16.38 -23.39
C MET A 132 34.61 -15.13 -22.56
N THR A 133 35.66 -14.36 -22.26
CA THR A 133 35.59 -13.19 -21.37
C THR A 133 35.21 -11.92 -22.15
N ARG A 134 34.14 -11.22 -21.77
CA ARG A 134 33.68 -9.98 -22.43
C ARG A 134 34.18 -8.74 -21.69
N LYS A 135 35.05 -7.97 -22.32
CA LYS A 135 35.50 -6.66 -21.82
C LYS A 135 34.36 -5.64 -21.85
N VAL A 136 33.84 -5.29 -20.67
CA VAL A 136 32.80 -4.26 -20.52
C VAL A 136 33.45 -2.94 -20.10
N LYS A 137 33.18 -1.87 -20.87
CA LYS A 137 33.66 -0.50 -20.62
C LYS A 137 32.76 0.23 -19.64
N LEU A 138 33.31 0.86 -18.61
CA LEU A 138 32.51 1.62 -17.65
C LEU A 138 32.04 2.97 -18.20
N VAL A 139 30.76 3.29 -17.96
CA VAL A 139 30.18 4.60 -18.25
C VAL A 139 30.78 5.62 -17.28
N GLN A 140 31.30 6.72 -17.84
CA GLN A 140 32.08 7.74 -17.12
C GLN A 140 33.17 7.14 -16.20
N GLY A 141 33.75 5.99 -16.62
CA GLY A 141 34.84 5.31 -15.93
C GLY A 141 34.50 4.66 -14.59
N SER A 142 33.24 4.70 -14.13
CA SER A 142 32.85 4.29 -12.77
C SER A 142 31.49 3.57 -12.67
N VAL A 143 30.60 3.69 -13.66
CA VAL A 143 29.28 3.03 -13.65
C VAL A 143 29.29 1.81 -14.57
N LEU A 144 28.97 0.64 -14.01
CA LEU A 144 28.73 -0.57 -14.80
C LEU A 144 27.30 -0.55 -15.36
N SER A 145 27.20 -0.30 -16.65
CA SER A 145 25.97 -0.35 -17.45
C SER A 145 26.29 -1.15 -18.71
N ALA A 146 25.65 -2.29 -18.91
CA ALA A 146 25.90 -3.16 -20.05
C ALA A 146 24.63 -3.86 -20.56
N ASP A 147 24.58 -4.08 -21.86
CA ASP A 147 23.47 -4.68 -22.57
C ASP A 147 23.79 -6.17 -22.87
N TYR A 148 22.90 -7.05 -22.42
CA TYR A 148 23.03 -8.50 -22.47
C TYR A 148 21.92 -9.07 -23.36
N PRO A 149 22.21 -9.93 -24.35
CA PRO A 149 21.19 -10.46 -25.25
C PRO A 149 20.17 -11.30 -24.47
N VAL A 150 18.88 -11.19 -24.80
CA VAL A 150 17.84 -12.02 -24.19
C VAL A 150 17.83 -13.42 -24.83
N PRO A 151 17.45 -14.49 -24.07
CA PRO A 151 17.30 -15.83 -24.63
C PRO A 151 16.48 -15.84 -25.92
N SER A 152 16.93 -16.58 -26.92
CA SER A 152 16.32 -16.55 -28.26
C SER A 152 14.83 -16.90 -28.26
N ALA A 153 14.35 -17.73 -27.32
CA ALA A 153 12.92 -18.01 -27.15
C ALA A 153 12.08 -16.77 -26.79
N ILE A 154 12.64 -15.84 -26.01
CA ILE A 154 12.00 -14.55 -25.65
C ILE A 154 12.09 -13.60 -26.85
N GLN A 155 13.27 -13.48 -27.45
CA GLN A 155 13.50 -12.65 -28.65
C GLN A 155 12.61 -13.07 -29.84
N ASN A 156 12.35 -14.37 -30.00
CA ASN A 156 11.49 -14.94 -31.05
C ASN A 156 9.98 -14.81 -30.73
N ALA A 157 9.62 -14.46 -29.50
CA ALA A 157 8.25 -14.27 -29.07
C ALA A 157 7.81 -12.79 -29.05
N ILE A 158 8.71 -11.85 -29.36
CA ILE A 158 8.37 -10.46 -29.72
C ILE A 158 7.96 -10.41 -31.19
N GLN A 159 7.00 -9.55 -31.55
CA GLN A 159 6.56 -9.44 -32.95
C GLN A 159 7.69 -8.97 -33.87
N ALA A 160 7.79 -9.59 -35.06
CA ALA A 160 8.85 -9.32 -36.03
C ALA A 160 8.99 -7.83 -36.38
N LYS A 161 7.90 -7.06 -36.43
CA LYS A 161 7.88 -5.62 -36.70
C LYS A 161 8.58 -4.74 -35.65
N TYR A 162 8.78 -5.25 -34.42
CA TYR A 162 9.55 -4.56 -33.37
C TYR A 162 10.95 -5.14 -33.21
N ARG A 163 11.10 -6.45 -33.44
CA ARG A 163 12.40 -7.15 -33.41
C ARG A 163 13.31 -6.73 -34.56
N ASN A 164 12.75 -6.56 -35.76
CA ASN A 164 13.48 -6.33 -37.00
C ASN A 164 13.55 -4.83 -37.37
N ASP A 165 13.10 -3.94 -36.49
CA ASP A 165 13.27 -2.48 -36.61
C ASP A 165 14.72 -2.08 -36.33
N LEU A 166 15.59 -2.49 -37.26
CA LEU A 166 17.01 -2.16 -37.29
C LEU A 166 17.23 -0.70 -37.72
N GLU A 167 16.26 -0.09 -38.40
CA GLU A 167 16.29 1.32 -38.82
C GLU A 167 16.19 2.26 -37.61
N SER A 168 15.42 1.92 -36.57
CA SER A 168 15.42 2.65 -35.29
C SER A 168 16.69 2.44 -34.44
N GLY A 169 17.55 1.46 -34.78
CA GLY A 169 18.75 1.14 -33.99
C GLY A 169 18.50 0.74 -32.52
N SER A 170 17.28 0.29 -32.19
CA SER A 170 16.87 0.06 -30.80
C SER A 170 17.15 -1.38 -30.34
N GLU A 171 18.13 -1.55 -29.46
CA GLU A 171 18.39 -2.85 -28.81
C GLU A 171 17.33 -3.26 -27.77
N GLU A 172 16.28 -2.46 -27.54
CA GLU A 172 15.37 -2.64 -26.40
C GLU A 172 14.56 -3.95 -26.39
N PHE A 173 14.37 -4.54 -27.56
CA PHE A 173 13.68 -5.82 -27.79
C PHE A 173 14.62 -7.03 -27.84
N THR A 174 15.92 -6.79 -27.96
CA THR A 174 16.95 -7.83 -28.21
C THR A 174 17.93 -7.98 -27.05
N HIS A 175 18.19 -6.91 -26.29
CA HIS A 175 19.08 -6.88 -25.15
C HIS A 175 18.38 -6.33 -23.90
N MET A 176 18.52 -7.04 -22.80
CA MET A 176 18.22 -6.52 -21.46
C MET A 176 19.44 -5.71 -20.99
N ARG A 177 19.23 -4.45 -20.64
CA ARG A 177 20.27 -3.61 -20.03
C ARG A 177 20.34 -3.89 -18.55
N TYR A 178 21.53 -4.12 -18.01
CA TYR A 178 21.78 -4.17 -16.57
C TYR A 178 22.69 -3.00 -16.16
N THR A 179 22.30 -2.29 -15.10
CA THR A 179 23.08 -1.23 -14.45
C THR A 179 23.21 -1.52 -12.96
N ALA A 180 24.45 -1.57 -12.47
CA ALA A 180 24.73 -1.65 -11.03
C ALA A 180 24.81 -0.23 -10.46
N ALA A 181 23.91 0.14 -9.55
CA ALA A 181 24.00 1.40 -8.84
C ALA A 181 24.84 1.23 -7.56
N THR A 182 26.01 1.85 -7.53
CA THR A 182 26.91 1.90 -6.34
C THR A 182 26.79 3.23 -5.60
N CYS A 183 25.58 3.81 -5.61
CA CYS A 183 25.28 5.15 -5.14
C CYS A 183 23.96 5.21 -4.34
N ASP A 184 23.72 6.33 -3.66
CA ASP A 184 22.46 6.63 -3.01
C ASP A 184 21.38 7.07 -4.04
N PRO A 185 20.06 6.84 -3.81
CA PRO A 185 18.99 7.33 -4.70
C PRO A 185 19.05 8.83 -5.00
N ASN A 186 19.63 9.63 -4.12
CA ASN A 186 19.81 11.06 -4.33
C ASN A 186 20.89 11.37 -5.37
N ASP A 187 21.88 10.48 -5.52
CA ASP A 187 23.06 10.62 -6.37
C ASP A 187 22.95 9.92 -7.73
N PHE A 188 21.93 9.06 -7.92
CA PHE A 188 21.59 8.47 -9.22
C PHE A 188 21.14 9.58 -10.19
N THR A 189 22.09 10.10 -10.97
CA THR A 189 21.92 11.24 -11.87
C THR A 189 22.83 11.15 -13.10
N LEU A 190 22.44 11.85 -14.17
CA LEU A 190 23.22 11.98 -15.41
C LEU A 190 24.64 12.53 -15.18
N LYS A 191 24.82 13.37 -14.15
CA LYS A 191 26.13 13.93 -13.76
C LYS A 191 27.09 12.89 -13.17
N ASN A 192 26.54 11.81 -12.61
CA ASN A 192 27.28 10.72 -11.98
C ASN A 192 27.27 9.45 -12.86
N GLY A 193 27.07 9.59 -14.17
CA GLY A 193 27.07 8.49 -15.15
C GLY A 193 25.80 7.66 -15.24
N TYR A 194 24.78 7.91 -14.41
CA TYR A 194 23.55 7.13 -14.38
C TYR A 194 22.49 7.72 -15.32
N ASN A 195 22.05 6.92 -16.31
CA ASN A 195 20.99 7.26 -17.25
C ASN A 195 20.08 6.04 -17.50
N LEU A 196 18.83 6.28 -17.91
CA LEU A 196 17.79 5.27 -18.14
C LEU A 196 17.44 5.17 -19.63
N ARG A 197 17.13 3.97 -20.11
CA ARG A 197 16.92 3.66 -21.53
C ARG A 197 15.82 4.52 -22.20
N PRO A 198 14.65 4.81 -21.57
CA PRO A 198 13.65 5.71 -22.18
C PRO A 198 14.17 7.15 -22.39
N ALA A 199 14.98 7.66 -21.46
CA ALA A 199 15.61 8.97 -21.57
C ALA A 199 16.76 8.98 -22.59
N MET A 200 17.51 7.88 -22.73
CA MET A 200 18.50 7.70 -23.79
C MET A 200 17.87 7.73 -25.20
N TYR A 201 16.65 7.21 -25.34
CA TYR A 201 15.86 7.32 -26.58
C TYR A 201 15.05 8.63 -26.68
N ASN A 202 15.30 9.62 -25.82
CA ASN A 202 14.64 10.93 -25.82
C ASN A 202 13.09 10.88 -25.75
N ARG A 203 12.53 9.85 -25.08
CA ARG A 203 11.08 9.63 -24.96
C ARG A 203 10.48 10.43 -23.80
N HIS A 204 9.46 11.24 -24.07
CA HIS A 204 8.64 11.86 -23.01
C HIS A 204 7.86 10.80 -22.25
N THR A 205 8.05 10.73 -20.93
CA THR A 205 7.26 9.84 -20.06
C THR A 205 6.00 10.57 -19.59
N GLU A 206 4.83 10.09 -20.01
CA GLU A 206 3.56 10.60 -19.49
C GLU A 206 3.16 9.86 -18.21
N LEU A 207 3.27 8.52 -18.23
CA LEU A 207 2.95 7.64 -17.11
C LEU A 207 4.17 6.84 -16.65
N LEU A 208 4.55 7.06 -15.39
CA LEU A 208 5.46 6.17 -14.66
C LEU A 208 4.62 5.30 -13.69
N ILE A 209 4.43 4.03 -14.04
CA ILE A 209 3.61 3.08 -13.26
C ILE A 209 4.54 2.29 -12.34
N ALA A 210 4.59 2.64 -11.06
CA ALA A 210 5.40 1.98 -10.06
C ALA A 210 4.66 0.77 -9.46
N ILE A 211 5.33 -0.37 -9.38
CA ILE A 211 4.88 -1.56 -8.64
C ILE A 211 5.89 -1.78 -7.50
N THR A 212 5.49 -1.50 -6.26
CA THR A 212 6.33 -1.83 -5.10
C THR A 212 6.10 -3.27 -4.65
N TYR A 213 7.18 -3.91 -4.24
CA TYR A 213 7.23 -5.33 -3.88
C TYR A 213 8.08 -5.52 -2.62
N TYR A 214 7.65 -6.41 -1.74
CA TYR A 214 8.39 -6.81 -0.54
C TYR A 214 8.67 -8.32 -0.50
N ASN A 215 7.63 -9.17 -0.48
CA ASN A 215 7.79 -10.63 -0.38
C ASN A 215 6.67 -11.44 -1.08
N GLU A 216 5.93 -10.81 -1.99
CA GLU A 216 4.75 -11.38 -2.63
C GLU A 216 5.11 -12.58 -3.53
N ASP A 217 4.22 -13.57 -3.62
CA ASP A 217 4.47 -14.74 -4.47
C ASP A 217 4.27 -14.44 -5.96
N LYS A 218 4.79 -15.32 -6.81
CA LYS A 218 4.67 -15.19 -8.27
C LYS A 218 3.24 -15.11 -8.82
N VAL A 219 2.22 -15.61 -8.11
CA VAL A 219 0.81 -15.49 -8.51
C VAL A 219 0.29 -14.08 -8.21
N LEU A 220 0.67 -13.51 -7.07
CA LEU A 220 0.40 -12.11 -6.71
C LEU A 220 1.09 -11.15 -7.70
N THR A 221 2.38 -11.35 -7.99
CA THR A 221 3.12 -10.50 -8.94
C THR A 221 2.61 -10.66 -10.38
N ALA A 222 2.32 -11.89 -10.84
CA ALA A 222 1.68 -12.14 -12.13
C ALA A 222 0.37 -11.36 -12.27
N ARG A 223 -0.44 -11.35 -11.21
CA ARG A 223 -1.76 -10.70 -11.20
C ARG A 223 -1.66 -9.18 -11.38
N THR A 224 -0.74 -8.52 -10.67
CA THR A 224 -0.48 -7.09 -10.82
C THR A 224 0.08 -6.78 -12.21
N LEU A 225 1.16 -7.47 -12.62
CA LEU A 225 1.85 -7.21 -13.88
C LEU A 225 0.94 -7.45 -15.09
N HIS A 226 0.17 -8.54 -15.11
CA HIS A 226 -0.79 -8.82 -16.18
C HIS A 226 -1.93 -7.80 -16.23
N GLY A 227 -2.45 -7.36 -15.07
CA GLY A 227 -3.45 -6.30 -15.00
C GLY A 227 -2.94 -4.94 -15.54
N VAL A 228 -1.67 -4.62 -15.28
CA VAL A 228 -1.01 -3.43 -15.84
C VAL A 228 -0.84 -3.57 -17.35
N MET A 229 -0.34 -4.71 -17.86
CA MET A 229 -0.24 -4.98 -19.31
C MET A 229 -1.59 -4.85 -20.03
N GLN A 230 -2.68 -5.38 -19.45
CA GLN A 230 -4.03 -5.24 -19.97
C GLN A 230 -4.50 -3.77 -20.00
N ASN A 231 -4.20 -2.99 -18.96
CA ASN A 231 -4.53 -1.56 -18.94
C ASN A 231 -3.74 -0.76 -19.99
N ILE A 232 -2.47 -1.08 -20.20
CA ILE A 232 -1.64 -0.42 -21.23
C ILE A 232 -2.14 -0.76 -22.63
N ARG A 233 -2.51 -2.03 -22.90
CA ARG A 233 -3.22 -2.40 -24.14
C ARG A 233 -4.50 -1.58 -24.34
N ASP A 234 -5.32 -1.44 -23.30
CA ASP A 234 -6.57 -0.70 -23.38
C ASP A 234 -6.36 0.81 -23.63
N ILE A 235 -5.21 1.38 -23.25
CA ILE A 235 -4.77 2.75 -23.58
C ILE A 235 -4.27 2.84 -25.04
N VAL A 236 -3.40 1.92 -25.46
CA VAL A 236 -2.83 1.91 -26.83
C VAL A 236 -3.93 1.73 -27.88
N ASN A 237 -4.96 0.94 -27.58
CA ASN A 237 -6.09 0.67 -28.48
C ASN A 237 -7.21 1.74 -28.44
N LEU A 238 -6.95 2.94 -27.88
CA LEU A 238 -7.88 4.07 -27.91
C LEU A 238 -8.02 4.66 -29.33
N LYS A 239 -9.03 4.19 -30.07
CA LYS A 239 -9.37 4.64 -31.44
C LYS A 239 -9.72 6.14 -31.59
N LYS A 240 -9.86 6.89 -30.50
CA LYS A 240 -10.19 8.32 -30.48
C LYS A 240 -9.40 9.03 -29.39
N SER A 241 -8.11 9.29 -29.60
CA SER A 241 -7.31 10.13 -28.71
C SER A 241 -6.35 11.01 -29.50
N GLU A 242 -6.49 12.32 -29.34
CA GLU A 242 -5.59 13.34 -29.90
C GLU A 242 -4.21 13.38 -29.20
N PHE A 243 -4.10 12.72 -28.04
CA PHE A 243 -2.90 12.76 -27.19
C PHE A 243 -2.03 11.51 -27.35
N TRP A 244 -2.61 10.32 -27.20
CA TRP A 244 -1.82 9.11 -26.96
C TRP A 244 -0.88 8.75 -28.12
N ASN A 245 -1.35 8.82 -29.37
CA ASN A 245 -0.53 8.52 -30.55
C ASN A 245 0.16 9.75 -31.20
N LYS A 246 0.07 10.94 -30.57
CA LYS A 246 0.69 12.16 -31.10
C LYS A 246 2.20 12.20 -30.83
N GLY A 247 3.02 12.28 -31.87
CA GLY A 247 4.49 12.32 -31.74
C GLY A 247 5.14 10.98 -31.37
N GLY A 248 4.47 9.85 -31.65
CA GLY A 248 4.99 8.51 -31.42
C GLY A 248 3.92 7.55 -30.89
N PRO A 249 4.16 6.22 -30.96
CA PRO A 249 3.25 5.20 -30.42
C PRO A 249 2.94 5.41 -28.93
N ALA A 250 1.67 5.25 -28.55
CA ALA A 250 1.21 5.49 -27.18
C ALA A 250 2.00 4.75 -26.08
N TRP A 251 2.53 3.55 -26.37
CA TRP A 251 3.31 2.77 -25.41
C TRP A 251 4.66 3.39 -25.03
N GLN A 252 5.27 4.18 -25.92
CA GLN A 252 6.57 4.83 -25.65
C GLN A 252 6.48 5.91 -24.57
N LYS A 253 5.27 6.40 -24.27
CA LYS A 253 4.98 7.37 -23.20
C LYS A 253 4.72 6.71 -21.84
N ILE A 254 4.78 5.39 -21.77
CA ILE A 254 4.43 4.62 -20.56
C ILE A 254 5.65 3.78 -20.15
N VAL A 255 6.07 3.92 -18.90
CA VAL A 255 7.16 3.17 -18.28
C VAL A 255 6.60 2.45 -17.05
N VAL A 256 6.83 1.14 -16.95
CA VAL A 256 6.47 0.35 -15.78
C VAL A 256 7.74 0.09 -14.96
N CYS A 257 7.73 0.45 -13.68
CA CYS A 257 8.90 0.36 -12.80
C CYS A 257 8.59 -0.54 -11.60
N LEU A 258 9.16 -1.75 -11.58
CA LEU A 258 9.07 -2.66 -10.45
C LEU A 258 10.19 -2.35 -9.45
N VAL A 259 9.88 -2.15 -8.16
CA VAL A 259 10.90 -1.86 -7.12
C VAL A 259 10.77 -2.83 -5.96
N PHE A 260 11.74 -3.74 -5.87
CA PHE A 260 11.78 -4.86 -4.93
C PHE A 260 12.67 -4.52 -3.71
N ASP A 261 12.12 -4.70 -2.51
CA ASP A 261 12.73 -4.26 -1.25
C ASP A 261 13.66 -5.30 -0.60
N GLY A 262 14.69 -5.72 -1.33
CA GLY A 262 15.76 -6.60 -0.86
C GLY A 262 15.89 -7.90 -1.67
N ILE A 263 17.11 -8.43 -1.73
CA ILE A 263 17.41 -9.75 -2.30
C ILE A 263 16.91 -10.89 -1.39
N ASP A 264 17.12 -10.78 -0.07
CA ASP A 264 16.74 -11.81 0.91
C ASP A 264 15.21 -12.08 1.03
N PRO A 265 14.30 -11.08 1.08
CA PRO A 265 12.86 -11.34 1.20
C PRO A 265 12.17 -11.72 -0.13
N CYS A 266 12.87 -11.66 -1.27
CA CYS A 266 12.30 -11.87 -2.59
C CYS A 266 11.94 -13.35 -2.85
N ASP A 267 10.72 -13.60 -3.35
CA ASP A 267 10.34 -14.92 -3.84
C ASP A 267 11.13 -15.29 -5.11
N LYS A 268 11.82 -16.44 -5.05
CA LYS A 268 12.61 -16.97 -6.16
C LYS A 268 11.72 -17.31 -7.37
N GLY A 269 10.48 -17.74 -7.13
CA GLY A 269 9.50 -17.98 -8.19
C GLY A 269 9.05 -16.71 -8.93
N THR A 270 9.08 -15.55 -8.27
CA THR A 270 8.81 -14.25 -8.88
C THR A 270 9.97 -13.82 -9.80
N LEU A 271 11.22 -14.12 -9.45
CA LEU A 271 12.37 -13.88 -10.32
C LEU A 271 12.31 -14.77 -11.58
N ASP A 272 11.92 -16.04 -11.43
CA ASP A 272 11.71 -16.94 -12.57
C ASP A 272 10.63 -16.41 -13.53
N LEU A 273 9.57 -15.81 -12.99
CA LEU A 273 8.54 -15.12 -13.77
C LEU A 273 9.08 -13.88 -14.51
N LEU A 274 9.91 -13.05 -13.86
CA LEU A 274 10.53 -11.88 -14.51
C LEU A 274 11.54 -12.29 -15.60
N ALA A 275 12.28 -13.38 -15.39
CA ALA A 275 13.14 -13.96 -16.41
C ALA A 275 12.33 -14.48 -17.61
N THR A 276 11.17 -15.11 -17.35
CA THR A 276 10.27 -15.65 -18.39
C THR A 276 9.73 -14.57 -19.34
N VAL A 277 9.63 -13.31 -18.89
CA VAL A 277 9.21 -12.16 -19.72
C VAL A 277 10.37 -11.27 -20.19
N GLY A 278 11.63 -11.65 -19.90
CA GLY A 278 12.85 -10.97 -20.35
C GLY A 278 13.32 -9.79 -19.49
N ILE A 279 12.67 -9.53 -18.35
CA ILE A 279 12.95 -8.37 -17.48
C ILE A 279 14.13 -8.64 -16.52
N TYR A 280 14.47 -9.92 -16.30
CA TYR A 280 15.56 -10.35 -15.42
C TYR A 280 16.43 -11.42 -16.08
N GLN A 281 17.70 -11.50 -15.68
CA GLN A 281 18.61 -12.59 -15.99
C GLN A 281 19.43 -12.95 -14.76
N ASP A 282 19.57 -14.25 -14.50
CA ASP A 282 20.51 -14.80 -13.52
C ASP A 282 21.98 -14.60 -13.98
N GLY A 283 22.93 -14.53 -13.04
CA GLY A 283 24.38 -14.43 -13.32
C GLY A 283 24.94 -13.03 -13.65
N VAL A 284 24.12 -12.05 -14.05
CA VAL A 284 24.63 -10.69 -14.42
C VAL A 284 24.90 -9.77 -13.22
N MET A 285 24.38 -10.09 -12.03
CA MET A 285 24.48 -9.22 -10.85
C MET A 285 25.88 -9.24 -10.23
N LYS A 286 26.42 -8.06 -9.89
CA LYS A 286 27.74 -7.89 -9.27
C LYS A 286 27.57 -7.23 -7.89
N ARG A 287 28.16 -7.82 -6.84
CA ARG A 287 28.02 -7.37 -5.43
C ARG A 287 28.47 -5.92 -5.23
N ASP A 288 29.60 -5.60 -5.82
CA ASP A 288 30.32 -4.34 -5.67
C ASP A 288 31.18 -4.10 -6.91
N ILE A 289 31.57 -2.85 -7.10
CA ILE A 289 32.51 -2.41 -8.12
C ILE A 289 33.64 -1.67 -7.40
N ASP A 290 34.86 -2.17 -7.50
CA ASP A 290 36.04 -1.63 -6.82
C ASP A 290 35.84 -1.46 -5.30
N GLY A 291 35.10 -2.40 -4.68
CA GLY A 291 34.77 -2.37 -3.25
C GLY A 291 33.62 -1.43 -2.86
N LYS A 292 33.02 -0.70 -3.80
CA LYS A 292 31.77 0.05 -3.57
C LYS A 292 30.58 -0.89 -3.72
N GLU A 293 29.92 -1.21 -2.60
CA GLU A 293 28.71 -2.05 -2.59
C GLU A 293 27.63 -1.51 -3.53
N THR A 294 27.04 -2.40 -4.31
CA THR A 294 25.88 -2.10 -5.15
C THR A 294 24.66 -1.96 -4.24
N THR A 295 24.01 -0.79 -4.26
CA THR A 295 22.83 -0.49 -3.44
C THR A 295 21.56 -1.02 -4.11
N ALA A 296 21.51 -1.02 -5.44
CA ALA A 296 20.46 -1.63 -6.24
C ALA A 296 20.95 -2.09 -7.62
N HIS A 297 20.35 -3.18 -8.10
CA HIS A 297 20.47 -3.70 -9.46
C HIS A 297 19.31 -3.17 -10.29
N ILE A 298 19.59 -2.45 -11.38
CA ILE A 298 18.56 -1.96 -12.31
C ILE A 298 18.65 -2.75 -13.61
N PHE A 299 17.51 -3.28 -14.05
CA PHE A 299 17.33 -3.98 -15.31
C PHE A 299 16.33 -3.21 -16.19
N GLU A 300 16.58 -3.11 -17.48
CA GLU A 300 15.67 -2.46 -18.44
C GLU A 300 15.48 -3.32 -19.69
N TYR A 301 14.22 -3.59 -20.06
CA TYR A 301 13.84 -4.37 -21.25
C TYR A 301 12.44 -3.98 -21.73
N THR A 302 12.18 -4.02 -23.04
CA THR A 302 10.84 -3.74 -23.58
C THR A 302 10.20 -5.05 -24.04
N THR A 303 9.10 -5.45 -23.38
CA THR A 303 8.49 -6.77 -23.58
C THR A 303 7.04 -6.69 -24.05
N GLN A 304 6.61 -7.70 -24.81
CA GLN A 304 5.19 -7.99 -25.10
C GLN A 304 4.66 -9.20 -24.31
N LEU A 305 5.54 -9.88 -23.56
CA LEU A 305 5.23 -11.12 -22.87
C LEU A 305 4.56 -10.86 -21.52
N SER A 306 3.62 -11.71 -21.13
CA SER A 306 2.95 -11.58 -19.83
C SER A 306 2.51 -12.93 -19.30
N VAL A 307 2.82 -13.21 -18.03
CA VAL A 307 2.36 -14.41 -17.32
C VAL A 307 1.08 -14.10 -16.56
N THR A 308 0.03 -14.87 -16.79
CA THR A 308 -1.26 -14.76 -16.09
C THR A 308 -1.16 -15.26 -14.64
N PRO A 309 -2.11 -14.93 -13.74
CA PRO A 309 -2.19 -15.53 -12.41
C PRO A 309 -2.16 -17.06 -12.44
N ASN A 310 -2.83 -17.66 -13.43
CA ASN A 310 -2.89 -19.11 -13.66
C ASN A 310 -1.58 -19.70 -14.24
N GLN A 311 -0.49 -18.94 -14.24
CA GLN A 311 0.85 -19.32 -14.72
C GLN A 311 0.91 -19.67 -16.23
N GLN A 312 -0.08 -19.25 -17.01
CA GLN A 312 -0.06 -19.37 -18.47
C GLN A 312 0.66 -18.16 -19.08
N LEU A 313 1.61 -18.40 -19.99
CA LEU A 313 2.34 -17.37 -20.74
C LEU A 313 1.52 -16.89 -21.93
N ILE A 314 1.24 -15.58 -21.98
CA ILE A 314 0.68 -14.89 -23.13
C ILE A 314 1.82 -14.39 -24.01
N ARG A 315 1.73 -14.68 -25.30
CA ARG A 315 2.61 -14.16 -26.36
C ARG A 315 1.77 -13.34 -27.35
N PRO A 316 2.34 -12.31 -28.01
CA PRO A 316 1.68 -11.69 -29.15
C PRO A 316 1.61 -12.69 -30.31
N HIS A 317 0.45 -12.78 -30.96
CA HIS A 317 0.22 -13.72 -32.06
C HIS A 317 -0.29 -13.05 -33.34
N ASP A 318 -0.91 -11.88 -33.23
CA ASP A 318 -1.44 -11.10 -34.34
C ASP A 318 -1.45 -9.59 -34.00
N ASP A 319 -1.85 -8.76 -34.96
CA ASP A 319 -2.10 -7.33 -34.75
C ASP A 319 -3.55 -7.02 -34.31
N SER A 320 -4.22 -7.97 -33.65
CA SER A 320 -5.55 -7.72 -33.10
C SER A 320 -5.49 -6.78 -31.88
N ALA A 321 -6.61 -6.10 -31.62
CA ALA A 321 -6.80 -5.33 -30.39
C ALA A 321 -6.83 -6.19 -29.10
N SER A 322 -6.64 -7.51 -29.18
CA SER A 322 -6.51 -8.40 -28.03
C SER A 322 -5.04 -8.59 -27.59
N THR A 323 -4.10 -8.54 -28.54
CA THR A 323 -2.65 -8.67 -28.34
C THR A 323 -2.10 -7.57 -27.43
N LEU A 324 -1.09 -7.92 -26.63
CA LEU A 324 -0.42 -6.98 -25.74
C LEU A 324 0.60 -6.13 -26.52
N PRO A 325 0.59 -4.79 -26.37
CA PRO A 325 1.59 -3.92 -26.97
C PRO A 325 2.96 -4.11 -26.29
N PRO A 326 4.04 -3.59 -26.89
CA PRO A 326 5.29 -3.37 -26.18
C PRO A 326 5.07 -2.56 -24.90
N VAL A 327 5.78 -2.91 -23.83
CA VAL A 327 5.81 -2.14 -22.58
C VAL A 327 7.26 -2.00 -22.11
N GLN A 328 7.67 -0.75 -21.87
CA GLN A 328 8.99 -0.42 -21.35
C GLN A 328 9.04 -0.79 -19.87
N MET A 329 9.80 -1.84 -19.54
CA MET A 329 9.95 -2.32 -18.16
C MET A 329 11.28 -1.88 -17.58
N MET A 330 11.22 -1.28 -16.41
CA MET A 330 12.33 -1.12 -15.48
C MET A 330 12.12 -2.03 -14.28
N PHE A 331 13.15 -2.71 -13.82
CA PHE A 331 13.13 -3.52 -12.61
C PHE A 331 14.32 -3.12 -11.72
N CYS A 332 14.03 -2.71 -10.49
CA CYS A 332 15.00 -2.30 -9.49
C CYS A 332 14.96 -3.28 -8.32
N LEU A 333 15.98 -4.14 -8.20
CA LEU A 333 16.16 -5.05 -7.08
C LEU A 333 17.19 -4.44 -6.12
N LYS A 334 16.74 -3.96 -4.97
CA LYS A 334 17.64 -3.38 -3.95
C LYS A 334 18.45 -4.49 -3.28
N GLN A 335 19.72 -4.24 -3.02
CA GLN A 335 20.61 -5.19 -2.33
C GLN A 335 20.11 -5.50 -0.91
N LYS A 336 19.55 -4.50 -0.22
CA LYS A 336 19.12 -4.56 1.18
C LYS A 336 17.66 -4.13 1.37
N ASN A 337 17.05 -4.68 2.42
CA ASN A 337 15.66 -4.49 2.85
C ASN A 337 15.48 -3.14 3.58
N SER A 338 15.26 -2.08 2.81
CA SER A 338 15.30 -0.67 3.24
C SER A 338 13.92 -0.01 3.40
N LYS A 339 12.83 -0.80 3.30
CA LYS A 339 11.41 -0.41 3.45
C LYS A 339 10.83 0.38 2.27
N LYS A 340 9.50 0.42 2.23
CA LYS A 340 8.70 1.02 1.13
C LYS A 340 9.04 2.48 0.82
N ILE A 341 9.24 3.31 1.85
CA ILE A 341 9.60 4.74 1.69
C ILE A 341 10.91 4.89 0.89
N ASN A 342 11.89 4.01 1.10
CA ASN A 342 13.13 3.98 0.33
C ASN A 342 12.92 3.49 -1.12
N SER A 343 12.00 2.54 -1.35
CA SER A 343 11.59 2.15 -2.71
C SER A 343 10.93 3.30 -3.46
N HIS A 344 10.11 4.12 -2.77
CA HIS A 344 9.58 5.37 -3.33
C HIS A 344 10.66 6.44 -3.54
N ARG A 345 11.79 6.40 -2.81
CA ARG A 345 12.92 7.32 -3.04
C ARG A 345 13.71 6.96 -4.30
N TRP A 346 13.90 5.67 -4.59
CA TRP A 346 14.33 5.22 -5.91
C TRP A 346 13.37 5.69 -7.01
N LEU A 347 12.07 5.48 -6.81
CA LEU A 347 11.06 5.88 -7.80
C LEU A 347 11.09 7.39 -8.10
N PHE A 348 10.92 8.25 -7.10
CA PHE A 348 10.73 9.69 -7.33
C PHE A 348 12.07 10.44 -7.47
N THR A 349 13.08 10.11 -6.66
CA THR A 349 14.31 10.92 -6.58
C THR A 349 15.39 10.46 -7.55
N ALA A 350 15.50 9.15 -7.82
CA ALA A 350 16.41 8.63 -8.85
C ALA A 350 15.72 8.63 -10.22
N PHE A 351 14.68 7.81 -10.40
CA PHE A 351 14.12 7.54 -11.73
C PHE A 351 13.23 8.69 -12.23
N GLY A 352 12.31 9.19 -11.41
CA GLY A 352 11.44 10.33 -11.72
C GLY A 352 12.21 11.61 -12.05
N ARG A 353 13.41 11.80 -11.48
CA ARG A 353 14.29 12.94 -11.81
C ARG A 353 14.87 12.85 -13.22
N ILE A 354 15.11 11.65 -13.74
CA ILE A 354 15.66 11.42 -15.09
C ILE A 354 14.54 11.35 -16.14
N LEU A 355 13.43 10.67 -15.83
CA LEU A 355 12.29 10.50 -16.74
C LEU A 355 11.35 11.71 -16.79
N ASN A 356 11.37 12.56 -15.75
CA ASN A 356 10.48 13.72 -15.55
C ASN A 356 9.01 13.44 -15.93
N PRO A 357 8.37 12.40 -15.35
CA PRO A 357 7.03 11.99 -15.74
C PRO A 357 5.98 13.04 -15.36
N GLU A 358 4.91 13.20 -16.15
CA GLU A 358 3.83 14.10 -15.73
C GLU A 358 3.00 13.48 -14.58
N VAL A 359 2.67 12.19 -14.67
CA VAL A 359 1.95 11.44 -13.62
C VAL A 359 2.69 10.14 -13.24
N CYS A 360 2.89 9.95 -11.93
CA CYS A 360 3.33 8.69 -11.34
C CYS A 360 2.12 7.94 -10.78
N ILE A 361 1.93 6.66 -11.12
CA ILE A 361 0.94 5.77 -10.49
C ILE A 361 1.68 4.86 -9.50
N LEU A 362 1.11 4.64 -8.31
CA LEU A 362 1.61 3.70 -7.32
C LEU A 362 0.67 2.49 -7.22
N LEU A 363 1.27 1.29 -7.30
CA LEU A 363 0.65 -0.01 -7.08
C LEU A 363 1.49 -0.82 -6.09
N ASP A 364 0.82 -1.62 -5.27
CA ASP A 364 1.46 -2.68 -4.48
C ASP A 364 1.26 -4.03 -5.18
N ALA A 365 2.31 -4.86 -5.22
CA ALA A 365 2.22 -6.22 -5.74
C ALA A 365 1.08 -7.02 -5.04
N GLY A 366 0.41 -7.89 -5.79
CA GLY A 366 -0.84 -8.54 -5.38
C GLY A 366 -2.10 -7.75 -5.75
N THR A 367 -2.04 -6.41 -5.76
CA THR A 367 -3.15 -5.54 -6.20
C THR A 367 -3.32 -5.64 -7.71
N LYS A 368 -4.55 -5.90 -8.15
CA LYS A 368 -4.93 -6.05 -9.56
C LYS A 368 -5.69 -4.81 -10.04
N PRO A 369 -5.12 -3.97 -10.93
CA PRO A 369 -5.88 -2.88 -11.53
C PRO A 369 -7.00 -3.44 -12.41
N GLY A 370 -8.21 -2.90 -12.26
CA GLY A 370 -9.37 -3.25 -13.09
C GLY A 370 -9.24 -2.75 -14.54
N PRO A 371 -10.11 -3.18 -15.46
CA PRO A 371 -10.09 -2.73 -16.85
C PRO A 371 -10.18 -1.20 -16.95
N LYS A 372 -9.30 -0.58 -17.74
CA LYS A 372 -9.19 0.88 -17.93
C LYS A 372 -9.01 1.71 -16.64
N SER A 373 -8.68 1.11 -15.51
CA SER A 373 -8.51 1.80 -14.23
C SER A 373 -7.31 2.76 -14.23
N LEU A 374 -6.22 2.41 -14.92
CA LEU A 374 -5.05 3.30 -15.06
C LEU A 374 -5.36 4.48 -15.99
N LEU A 375 -6.09 4.23 -17.07
CA LEU A 375 -6.62 5.28 -17.96
C LEU A 375 -7.51 6.25 -17.19
N ALA A 376 -8.46 5.75 -16.40
CA ALA A 376 -9.37 6.57 -15.60
C ALA A 376 -8.64 7.47 -14.57
N LEU A 377 -7.51 7.01 -14.01
CA LEU A 377 -6.64 7.87 -13.18
C LEU A 377 -5.98 8.96 -14.03
N TRP A 378 -5.36 8.61 -15.16
CA TRP A 378 -4.73 9.58 -16.06
C TRP A 378 -5.72 10.63 -16.59
N GLU A 379 -6.93 10.21 -17.01
CA GLU A 379 -8.02 11.09 -17.45
C GLU A 379 -8.34 12.18 -16.42
N ALA A 380 -8.23 11.89 -15.12
CA ALA A 380 -8.46 12.86 -14.05
C ALA A 380 -7.37 13.95 -14.01
N PHE A 381 -6.10 13.59 -14.23
CA PHE A 381 -5.00 14.56 -14.34
C PHE A 381 -5.01 15.31 -15.68
N TYR A 382 -5.44 14.66 -16.77
CA TYR A 382 -5.55 15.29 -18.09
C TYR A 382 -6.66 16.36 -18.10
N ASN A 383 -7.80 16.09 -17.46
CA ASN A 383 -8.92 17.04 -17.38
C ASN A 383 -8.77 18.13 -16.30
N ASP A 384 -7.87 17.98 -15.30
CA ASP A 384 -7.69 18.96 -14.22
C ASP A 384 -6.20 19.27 -13.96
N LYS A 385 -5.70 20.36 -14.54
CA LYS A 385 -4.30 20.80 -14.45
C LYS A 385 -3.80 21.11 -13.04
N ASP A 386 -4.71 21.41 -12.11
CA ASP A 386 -4.45 21.76 -10.72
C ASP A 386 -4.62 20.52 -9.79
N LEU A 387 -5.05 19.38 -10.31
CA LEU A 387 -5.05 18.10 -9.60
C LEU A 387 -3.62 17.64 -9.35
N GLY A 388 -3.26 17.43 -8.09
CA GLY A 388 -1.92 16.98 -7.69
C GLY A 388 -1.84 15.53 -7.24
N GLY A 389 -2.97 14.91 -6.87
CA GLY A 389 -3.04 13.49 -6.53
C GLY A 389 -4.45 12.90 -6.65
N ALA A 390 -4.55 11.60 -6.90
CA ALA A 390 -5.78 10.85 -7.06
C ALA A 390 -5.67 9.43 -6.50
N CYS A 391 -6.81 8.79 -6.18
CA CYS A 391 -6.88 7.36 -5.87
C CYS A 391 -8.13 6.72 -6.48
N GLY A 392 -8.05 5.41 -6.75
CA GLY A 392 -9.18 4.60 -7.22
C GLY A 392 -9.91 3.90 -6.08
N GLU A 393 -11.02 3.23 -6.41
CA GLU A 393 -11.74 2.33 -5.52
C GLU A 393 -10.90 1.06 -5.26
N ILE A 394 -10.28 0.97 -4.08
CA ILE A 394 -9.71 -0.30 -3.62
C ILE A 394 -10.82 -1.14 -3.00
N HIS A 395 -10.99 -2.39 -3.46
CA HIS A 395 -11.92 -3.34 -2.85
C HIS A 395 -11.31 -4.73 -2.66
N ALA A 396 -11.87 -5.50 -1.72
CA ALA A 396 -11.39 -6.84 -1.39
C ALA A 396 -11.63 -7.84 -2.54
N MET A 397 -10.73 -8.81 -2.69
CA MET A 397 -10.94 -9.96 -3.57
C MET A 397 -11.93 -10.95 -2.93
N LEU A 398 -13.14 -10.99 -3.48
CA LEU A 398 -14.25 -11.80 -2.96
C LEU A 398 -14.16 -13.30 -3.32
N GLY A 399 -13.23 -13.68 -4.20
CA GLY A 399 -13.10 -15.04 -4.72
C GLY A 399 -14.18 -15.42 -5.75
N LYS A 400 -13.98 -16.55 -6.45
CA LYS A 400 -14.93 -17.04 -7.48
C LYS A 400 -16.25 -17.43 -6.82
N GLY A 401 -17.32 -16.70 -7.13
CA GLY A 401 -18.63 -16.88 -6.51
C GLY A 401 -18.72 -16.36 -5.08
N TRP A 402 -17.97 -15.30 -4.75
CA TRP A 402 -17.99 -14.61 -3.45
C TRP A 402 -17.61 -15.47 -2.22
N LYS A 403 -17.00 -16.64 -2.43
CA LYS A 403 -16.64 -17.62 -1.38
C LYS A 403 -15.83 -17.02 -0.23
N ASN A 404 -15.03 -15.98 -0.45
CA ASN A 404 -14.20 -15.38 0.59
C ASN A 404 -15.06 -14.64 1.64
N LEU A 405 -16.28 -14.21 1.30
CA LEU A 405 -17.22 -13.58 2.25
C LEU A 405 -17.81 -14.56 3.28
N LEU A 406 -17.54 -15.86 3.15
CA LEU A 406 -17.80 -16.86 4.19
C LEU A 406 -16.86 -16.68 5.40
N ASN A 407 -15.70 -16.02 5.23
CA ASN A 407 -14.86 -15.59 6.35
C ASN A 407 -15.38 -14.23 6.87
N PRO A 408 -15.87 -14.15 8.12
CA PRO A 408 -16.41 -12.91 8.66
C PRO A 408 -15.41 -11.74 8.67
N LEU A 409 -14.11 -12.00 8.85
CA LEU A 409 -13.07 -10.96 8.83
C LEU A 409 -12.90 -10.34 7.44
N ILE A 410 -13.04 -11.13 6.38
CA ILE A 410 -12.99 -10.65 4.99
C ILE A 410 -14.26 -9.83 4.68
N ALA A 411 -15.42 -10.32 5.13
CA ALA A 411 -16.69 -9.63 4.96
C ALA A 411 -16.72 -8.25 5.67
N ALA A 412 -16.29 -8.18 6.93
CA ALA A 412 -16.22 -6.92 7.67
C ALA A 412 -15.29 -5.89 7.00
N GLN A 413 -14.12 -6.32 6.50
CA GLN A 413 -13.19 -5.46 5.77
C GLN A 413 -13.76 -5.00 4.42
N ASN A 414 -14.42 -5.87 3.67
CA ASN A 414 -15.08 -5.52 2.41
C ASN A 414 -16.19 -4.47 2.63
N PHE A 415 -16.98 -4.61 3.68
CA PHE A 415 -18.00 -3.62 4.04
C PHE A 415 -17.37 -2.26 4.37
N GLU A 416 -16.33 -2.24 5.20
CA GLU A 416 -15.63 -1.00 5.59
C GLU A 416 -15.01 -0.28 4.38
N TYR A 417 -14.32 -1.00 3.50
CA TYR A 417 -13.78 -0.43 2.25
C TYR A 417 -14.90 0.17 1.39
N LYS A 418 -16.02 -0.54 1.22
CA LYS A 418 -17.14 -0.07 0.41
C LYS A 418 -17.79 1.19 0.99
N ILE A 419 -18.13 1.20 2.28
CA ILE A 419 -18.69 2.39 2.93
C ILE A 419 -17.72 3.57 2.86
N SER A 420 -16.42 3.37 3.10
CA SER A 420 -15.44 4.48 3.00
C SER A 420 -15.29 5.01 1.57
N ASN A 421 -15.32 4.14 0.55
CA ASN A 421 -15.30 4.54 -0.86
C ASN A 421 -16.64 5.17 -1.36
N ILE A 422 -17.75 4.93 -0.65
CA ILE A 422 -19.09 5.43 -0.98
C ILE A 422 -19.43 6.73 -0.23
N LEU A 423 -18.91 6.92 0.97
CA LEU A 423 -19.22 8.06 1.84
C LEU A 423 -18.01 8.95 2.10
N ASP A 424 -16.93 8.40 2.67
CA ASP A 424 -15.81 9.20 3.15
C ASP A 424 -14.99 9.78 2.00
N LYS A 425 -14.58 8.95 1.03
CA LYS A 425 -13.80 9.39 -0.14
C LYS A 425 -14.56 10.40 -1.00
N PRO A 426 -15.87 10.23 -1.29
CA PRO A 426 -16.71 11.26 -1.90
C PRO A 426 -16.79 12.57 -1.11
N LEU A 427 -16.94 12.52 0.22
CA LEU A 427 -16.92 13.72 1.07
C LEU A 427 -15.58 14.46 0.98
N GLU A 428 -14.46 13.78 1.24
CA GLU A 428 -13.12 14.39 1.20
C GLU A 428 -12.76 14.94 -0.20
N SER A 429 -13.13 14.21 -1.25
CA SER A 429 -12.94 14.61 -2.66
C SER A 429 -13.86 15.75 -3.10
N SER A 430 -14.93 16.04 -2.34
CA SER A 430 -15.81 17.19 -2.59
C SER A 430 -15.15 18.49 -2.13
N PHE A 431 -14.46 18.45 -0.99
CA PHE A 431 -13.66 19.58 -0.48
C PHE A 431 -12.33 19.74 -1.24
N GLY A 432 -11.77 18.64 -1.76
CA GLY A 432 -10.52 18.62 -2.53
C GLY A 432 -9.28 18.26 -1.71
N TYR A 433 -9.46 17.67 -0.52
CA TYR A 433 -8.39 17.14 0.32
C TYR A 433 -8.76 15.74 0.79
N VAL A 434 -8.46 14.73 -0.02
CA VAL A 434 -8.54 13.32 0.36
C VAL A 434 -7.48 13.03 1.43
N SER A 435 -7.88 12.58 2.62
CA SER A 435 -6.96 12.49 3.79
C SER A 435 -5.96 11.34 3.70
N VAL A 436 -6.20 10.41 2.78
CA VAL A 436 -5.27 9.36 2.35
C VAL A 436 -5.57 8.97 0.92
N LEU A 437 -4.56 9.05 0.05
CA LEU A 437 -4.50 8.36 -1.23
C LEU A 437 -3.66 7.10 -0.99
N PRO A 438 -4.22 5.87 -0.99
CA PRO A 438 -3.46 4.70 -0.55
C PRO A 438 -2.33 4.35 -1.52
N GLY A 439 -1.11 4.15 -1.03
CA GLY A 439 0.05 3.78 -1.85
C GLY A 439 -0.13 2.48 -2.65
N ALA A 440 -1.07 1.60 -2.27
CA ALA A 440 -1.41 0.38 -2.99
C ALA A 440 -2.21 0.61 -4.29
N PHE A 441 -2.95 1.73 -4.40
CA PHE A 441 -3.57 2.15 -5.66
C PHE A 441 -3.88 3.67 -5.68
N SER A 442 -2.87 4.45 -6.01
CA SER A 442 -2.96 5.92 -6.11
C SER A 442 -2.14 6.46 -7.26
N ALA A 443 -2.26 7.76 -7.53
CA ALA A 443 -1.49 8.46 -8.53
C ALA A 443 -1.20 9.90 -8.07
N TYR A 444 -0.05 10.44 -8.51
CA TYR A 444 0.44 11.75 -8.14
C TYR A 444 1.01 12.46 -9.37
N ARG A 445 0.72 13.75 -9.51
CA ARG A 445 1.39 14.58 -10.52
C ARG A 445 2.78 14.92 -10.02
N TYR A 446 3.83 14.58 -10.77
CA TYR A 446 5.21 14.58 -10.25
C TYR A 446 5.65 15.98 -9.76
N ARG A 447 5.39 17.03 -10.56
CA ARG A 447 5.64 18.43 -10.18
C ARG A 447 4.87 18.91 -8.94
N ALA A 448 3.75 18.26 -8.59
CA ALA A 448 2.98 18.59 -7.38
C ALA A 448 3.66 18.06 -6.12
N ILE A 449 4.23 16.85 -6.16
CA ILE A 449 4.92 16.23 -5.00
C ILE A 449 6.35 16.73 -4.79
N MET A 450 7.05 17.18 -5.84
CA MET A 450 8.43 17.70 -5.74
C MET A 450 8.63 18.82 -4.70
N GLY A 451 9.80 18.84 -4.05
CA GLY A 451 10.12 19.74 -2.96
C GLY A 451 9.52 19.27 -1.63
N ARG A 452 9.08 20.21 -0.78
CA ARG A 452 8.56 19.97 0.58
C ARG A 452 7.69 18.71 0.76
N PRO A 453 6.72 18.36 -0.10
CA PRO A 453 5.90 17.16 0.10
C PRO A 453 6.73 15.87 0.07
N LEU A 454 7.65 15.71 -0.89
CA LEU A 454 8.58 14.58 -0.91
C LEU A 454 9.66 14.66 0.18
N GLU A 455 10.17 15.86 0.51
CA GLU A 455 11.12 16.03 1.63
C GLU A 455 10.49 15.52 2.94
N GLN A 456 9.28 15.99 3.25
CA GLN A 456 8.53 15.61 4.45
C GLN A 456 8.07 14.15 4.44
N TYR A 457 7.89 13.54 3.26
CA TYR A 457 7.64 12.10 3.11
C TYR A 457 8.90 11.25 3.41
N PHE A 458 10.03 11.61 2.80
CA PHE A 458 11.29 10.87 2.96
C PHE A 458 11.97 11.05 4.32
N HIS A 459 11.50 11.97 5.17
CA HIS A 459 11.88 11.99 6.59
C HIS A 459 11.60 10.66 7.33
N GLY A 460 10.74 9.79 6.79
CA GLY A 460 10.51 8.43 7.28
C GLY A 460 11.50 7.36 6.75
N ASP A 461 12.40 7.69 5.82
CA ASP A 461 13.39 6.76 5.27
C ASP A 461 14.52 6.51 6.29
N HIS A 462 14.68 5.26 6.72
CA HIS A 462 15.74 4.84 7.65
C HIS A 462 17.15 5.07 7.09
N THR A 463 17.35 4.99 5.77
CA THR A 463 18.65 5.25 5.15
C THR A 463 19.04 6.73 5.23
N LEU A 464 18.06 7.65 5.22
CA LEU A 464 18.29 9.08 5.45
C LEU A 464 18.48 9.44 6.93
N ALA A 465 18.19 8.55 7.88
CA ALA A 465 18.29 8.84 9.31
C ALA A 465 19.69 9.31 9.71
N LYS A 466 20.73 8.63 9.20
CA LYS A 466 22.14 8.96 9.42
C LYS A 466 22.56 10.31 8.82
N ILE A 467 21.96 10.69 7.70
CA ILE A 467 22.24 11.95 6.98
C ILE A 467 21.52 13.13 7.65
N LEU A 468 20.28 12.92 8.10
CA LEU A 468 19.43 13.94 8.72
C LEU A 468 19.67 14.08 10.24
N GLY A 469 20.35 13.13 10.88
CA GLY A 469 20.68 13.14 12.31
C GLY A 469 19.45 13.34 13.20
N LYS A 470 19.46 14.37 14.05
CA LYS A 470 18.32 14.74 14.92
C LYS A 470 17.04 15.09 14.14
N LYS A 471 17.12 15.39 12.83
CA LYS A 471 15.95 15.60 11.95
C LYS A 471 15.50 14.32 11.23
N GLY A 472 16.27 13.22 11.27
CA GLY A 472 15.93 11.93 10.66
C GLY A 472 15.08 11.04 11.56
N ILE A 473 14.40 10.03 10.99
CA ILE A 473 13.45 9.18 11.73
C ILE A 473 14.03 8.63 13.05
N GLU A 474 15.28 8.19 13.09
CA GLU A 474 15.91 7.63 14.31
C GLU A 474 15.89 8.59 15.50
N GLY A 475 16.21 9.88 15.26
CA GLY A 475 16.21 10.94 16.27
C GLY A 475 14.82 11.51 16.61
N MET A 476 13.75 11.03 15.98
CA MET A 476 12.39 11.51 16.24
C MET A 476 11.75 10.89 17.49
N ASN A 477 10.81 11.64 18.09
CA ASN A 477 9.94 11.10 19.13
C ASN A 477 8.97 10.04 18.58
N ILE A 478 8.48 9.17 19.46
CA ILE A 478 7.61 8.05 19.09
C ILE A 478 6.29 8.47 18.40
N PHE A 479 5.80 9.68 18.68
CA PHE A 479 4.65 10.26 17.99
C PHE A 479 4.94 10.49 16.50
N LYS A 480 6.05 11.17 16.17
CA LYS A 480 6.50 11.36 14.78
C LYS A 480 6.86 10.02 14.12
N LYS A 481 7.40 9.03 14.86
CA LYS A 481 7.63 7.68 14.31
C LYS A 481 6.32 6.98 13.93
N ASN A 482 5.27 7.08 14.74
CA ASN A 482 3.94 6.54 14.40
C ASN A 482 3.29 7.27 13.21
N MET A 483 3.52 8.58 13.04
CA MET A 483 3.06 9.36 11.88
C MET A 483 3.53 8.75 10.54
N PHE A 484 4.76 8.22 10.48
CA PHE A 484 5.32 7.52 9.32
C PHE A 484 4.86 6.05 9.15
N LEU A 485 3.87 5.58 9.93
CA LEU A 485 3.11 4.36 9.64
C LEU A 485 1.87 4.61 8.74
N ALA A 486 1.63 5.88 8.41
CA ALA A 486 0.63 6.33 7.44
C ALA A 486 1.21 7.50 6.63
N GLU A 487 2.40 7.30 6.09
CA GLU A 487 3.20 8.28 5.34
C GLU A 487 2.41 8.95 4.20
N ASP A 488 1.52 8.18 3.55
CA ASP A 488 0.63 8.65 2.49
C ASP A 488 -0.27 9.81 2.95
N ARG A 489 -0.71 9.81 4.22
CA ARG A 489 -1.52 10.88 4.82
C ARG A 489 -0.74 12.18 4.95
N ILE A 490 0.55 12.07 5.29
CA ILE A 490 1.46 13.21 5.38
C ILE A 490 1.64 13.82 3.99
N LEU A 491 1.92 12.98 2.98
CA LEU A 491 2.06 13.42 1.59
C LEU A 491 0.78 14.12 1.10
N CYS A 492 -0.40 13.57 1.39
CA CYS A 492 -1.68 14.21 1.06
C CYS A 492 -1.82 15.61 1.69
N PHE A 493 -1.45 15.76 2.97
CA PHE A 493 -1.52 17.06 3.64
C PHE A 493 -0.51 18.07 3.07
N GLU A 494 0.78 17.70 2.96
CA GLU A 494 1.83 18.60 2.47
C GLU A 494 1.59 19.05 1.03
N LEU A 495 0.99 18.19 0.20
CA LEU A 495 0.69 18.47 -1.20
C LEU A 495 -0.41 19.54 -1.31
N VAL A 496 -1.49 19.45 -0.51
CA VAL A 496 -2.56 20.48 -0.50
C VAL A 496 -2.11 21.76 0.21
N ALA A 497 -1.32 21.65 1.27
CA ALA A 497 -0.73 22.77 2.00
C ALA A 497 0.54 23.36 1.34
N LYS A 498 0.88 22.97 0.10
CA LYS A 498 2.09 23.39 -0.59
C LYS A 498 2.06 24.90 -0.87
N ALA A 499 3.06 25.62 -0.36
CA ALA A 499 3.12 27.07 -0.45
C ALA A 499 3.09 27.57 -1.90
N GLY A 500 2.37 28.67 -2.14
CA GLY A 500 2.18 29.28 -3.47
C GLY A 500 1.44 28.41 -4.50
N SER A 501 1.01 27.20 -4.12
CA SER A 501 0.38 26.22 -5.00
C SER A 501 -1.07 25.97 -4.62
N LYS A 502 -1.92 25.62 -5.59
CA LYS A 502 -3.36 25.33 -5.40
C LYS A 502 -3.71 23.87 -5.70
N TRP A 503 -2.77 22.96 -5.44
CA TRP A 503 -2.95 21.54 -5.69
C TRP A 503 -4.07 20.95 -4.83
N HIS A 504 -4.95 20.18 -5.46
CA HIS A 504 -6.03 19.46 -4.77
C HIS A 504 -5.97 17.96 -5.07
N LEU A 505 -6.69 17.19 -4.26
CA LEU A 505 -6.75 15.73 -4.32
C LEU A 505 -8.18 15.27 -4.62
N THR A 506 -8.31 14.19 -5.39
CA THR A 506 -9.62 13.65 -5.80
C THR A 506 -9.70 12.14 -5.63
N TYR A 507 -10.92 11.62 -5.62
CA TYR A 507 -11.22 10.19 -5.67
C TYR A 507 -11.88 9.84 -7.00
N VAL A 508 -11.45 8.75 -7.63
CA VAL A 508 -11.82 8.38 -9.02
C VAL A 508 -12.59 7.06 -9.02
N LYS A 509 -13.89 7.13 -8.78
CA LYS A 509 -14.83 5.99 -8.73
C LYS A 509 -14.77 5.04 -9.95
N SER A 510 -14.43 5.54 -11.14
CA SER A 510 -14.29 4.74 -12.36
C SER A 510 -12.99 3.93 -12.42
N SER A 511 -11.99 4.29 -11.61
CA SER A 511 -10.77 3.52 -11.44
C SER A 511 -10.94 2.55 -10.27
N LYS A 512 -10.74 1.25 -10.49
CA LYS A 512 -10.89 0.21 -9.45
C LYS A 512 -9.64 -0.66 -9.36
N GLY A 513 -9.28 -1.07 -8.14
CA GLY A 513 -8.21 -2.02 -7.86
C GLY A 513 -8.72 -3.11 -6.91
N GLU A 514 -8.53 -4.38 -7.30
CA GLU A 514 -8.84 -5.52 -6.44
C GLU A 514 -7.61 -5.88 -5.61
N THR A 515 -7.74 -6.03 -4.29
CA THR A 515 -6.61 -6.38 -3.40
C THR A 515 -7.02 -7.50 -2.43
N ASP A 516 -6.08 -8.34 -2.02
CA ASP A 516 -6.30 -9.32 -0.95
C ASP A 516 -6.33 -8.67 0.45
N VAL A 517 -6.90 -9.37 1.43
CA VAL A 517 -7.12 -8.87 2.78
C VAL A 517 -6.83 -9.95 3.82
N PRO A 518 -6.32 -9.61 5.02
CA PRO A 518 -5.99 -10.57 6.07
C PRO A 518 -7.13 -11.54 6.39
N GLU A 519 -6.90 -12.83 6.13
CA GLU A 519 -7.87 -13.89 6.42
C GLU A 519 -7.85 -14.30 7.91
N GLY A 520 -6.73 -14.06 8.60
CA GLY A 520 -6.48 -14.53 9.97
C GLY A 520 -6.36 -13.42 11.00
N ALA A 521 -7.00 -13.60 12.16
CA ALA A 521 -7.07 -12.61 13.25
C ALA A 521 -5.72 -12.00 13.66
N ALA A 522 -4.65 -12.81 13.77
CA ALA A 522 -3.33 -12.35 14.20
C ALA A 522 -2.62 -11.44 13.17
N GLU A 523 -2.98 -11.54 11.90
CA GLU A 523 -2.51 -10.65 10.83
C GLU A 523 -3.38 -9.39 10.77
N PHE A 524 -4.70 -9.56 10.85
CA PHE A 524 -5.68 -8.48 10.90
C PHE A 524 -5.38 -7.49 12.03
N ILE A 525 -5.16 -7.97 13.27
CA ILE A 525 -4.72 -7.13 14.40
C ILE A 525 -3.41 -6.37 14.07
N GLY A 526 -2.45 -7.04 13.42
CA GLY A 526 -1.15 -6.45 13.05
C GLY A 526 -1.23 -5.36 11.98
N GLN A 527 -2.08 -5.53 10.98
CA GLN A 527 -2.43 -4.49 10.00
C GLN A 527 -3.11 -3.31 10.71
N ARG A 528 -4.08 -3.60 11.57
CA ARG A 528 -4.95 -2.61 12.20
C ARG A 528 -4.23 -1.73 13.21
N ARG A 529 -3.24 -2.25 13.96
CA ARG A 529 -2.30 -1.43 14.76
C ARG A 529 -1.67 -0.31 13.93
N ARG A 530 -1.07 -0.64 12.78
CA ARG A 530 -0.40 0.37 11.91
C ARG A 530 -1.39 1.41 11.43
N TRP A 531 -2.55 0.98 10.95
CA TRP A 531 -3.55 1.86 10.37
C TRP A 531 -4.19 2.80 11.40
N LEU A 532 -4.51 2.31 12.59
CA LEU A 532 -5.09 3.11 13.67
C LEU A 532 -4.07 4.12 14.21
N ASN A 533 -2.87 3.66 14.60
CA ASN A 533 -1.86 4.54 15.17
C ASN A 533 -1.33 5.58 14.17
N GLY A 534 -1.06 5.14 12.93
CA GLY A 534 -0.64 6.03 11.85
C GLY A 534 -1.71 7.05 11.47
N SER A 535 -2.98 6.64 11.36
CA SER A 535 -4.08 7.57 11.05
C SER A 535 -4.32 8.59 12.16
N PHE A 536 -4.22 8.18 13.44
CA PHE A 536 -4.35 9.10 14.56
C PHE A 536 -3.18 10.11 14.61
N ALA A 537 -1.93 9.63 14.49
CA ALA A 537 -0.75 10.49 14.51
C ALA A 537 -0.72 11.48 13.34
N ALA A 538 -1.02 11.03 12.12
CA ALA A 538 -1.08 11.89 10.94
C ALA A 538 -2.30 12.83 10.94
N GLY A 539 -3.44 12.42 11.50
CA GLY A 539 -4.61 13.26 11.69
C GLY A 539 -4.33 14.42 12.65
N ILE A 540 -3.77 14.14 13.83
CA ILE A 540 -3.33 15.19 14.76
C ILE A 540 -2.25 16.08 14.13
N TYR A 541 -1.31 15.54 13.34
CA TYR A 541 -0.34 16.35 12.61
C TYR A 541 -1.01 17.33 11.63
N SER A 542 -1.97 16.88 10.81
CA SER A 542 -2.66 17.77 9.85
C SER A 542 -3.46 18.86 10.53
N LEU A 543 -4.10 18.57 11.68
CA LEU A 543 -4.81 19.55 12.50
C LEU A 543 -3.84 20.59 13.10
N MET A 544 -2.75 20.16 13.74
CA MET A 544 -1.73 21.07 14.32
C MET A 544 -1.08 21.98 13.26
N HIS A 545 -0.96 21.51 12.02
CA HIS A 545 -0.30 22.25 10.94
C HIS A 545 -1.27 22.95 9.98
N PHE A 546 -2.59 22.91 10.23
CA PHE A 546 -3.62 23.44 9.32
C PHE A 546 -3.37 24.90 8.91
N GLY A 547 -2.78 25.72 9.78
CA GLY A 547 -2.38 27.10 9.47
C GLY A 547 -1.48 27.25 8.22
N ARG A 548 -0.78 26.20 7.79
CA ARG A 548 -0.01 26.21 6.53
C ARG A 548 -0.87 26.25 5.27
N MET A 549 -2.14 25.84 5.34
CA MET A 549 -3.10 25.96 4.24
C MET A 549 -3.28 27.41 3.78
N TYR A 550 -3.14 28.40 4.68
CA TYR A 550 -3.16 29.83 4.32
C TYR A 550 -1.93 30.31 3.55
N LYS A 551 -0.83 29.53 3.48
CA LYS A 551 0.33 29.82 2.62
C LYS A 551 0.20 29.21 1.22
N SER A 552 -0.86 28.43 0.97
CA SER A 552 -1.20 27.89 -0.36
C SER A 552 -1.81 28.96 -1.27
N GLY A 553 -1.98 28.63 -2.54
CA GLY A 553 -2.73 29.44 -3.52
C GLY A 553 -4.22 29.12 -3.62
N HIS A 554 -4.81 28.44 -2.63
CA HIS A 554 -6.23 28.06 -2.66
C HIS A 554 -7.16 29.27 -2.49
N ASN A 555 -8.30 29.25 -3.18
CA ASN A 555 -9.28 30.33 -3.12
C ASN A 555 -10.14 30.27 -1.83
N ILE A 556 -10.81 31.38 -1.51
CA ILE A 556 -11.61 31.56 -0.29
C ILE A 556 -12.69 30.46 -0.13
N ILE A 557 -13.36 30.09 -1.23
CA ILE A 557 -14.41 29.05 -1.23
C ILE A 557 -13.84 27.68 -0.83
N ARG A 558 -12.69 27.29 -1.41
CA ARG A 558 -12.02 26.04 -1.06
C ARG A 558 -11.44 26.09 0.36
N MET A 559 -10.89 27.22 0.79
CA MET A 559 -10.44 27.42 2.18
C MET A 559 -11.59 27.28 3.19
N PHE A 560 -12.80 27.79 2.88
CA PHE A 560 -14.00 27.57 3.69
C PHE A 560 -14.36 26.08 3.82
N PHE A 561 -14.36 25.33 2.71
CA PHE A 561 -14.59 23.88 2.76
C PHE A 561 -13.50 23.11 3.53
N PHE A 562 -12.24 23.54 3.47
CA PHE A 562 -11.18 22.97 4.31
C PHE A 562 -11.40 23.23 5.81
N HIS A 563 -12.03 24.34 6.21
CA HIS A 563 -12.43 24.55 7.61
C HIS A 563 -13.56 23.62 8.04
N ILE A 564 -14.56 23.40 7.18
CA ILE A 564 -15.61 22.39 7.44
C ILE A 564 -14.99 21.01 7.62
N GLN A 565 -14.04 20.63 6.76
CA GLN A 565 -13.33 19.35 6.88
C GLN A 565 -12.45 19.28 8.14
N MET A 566 -11.80 20.37 8.53
CA MET A 566 -11.04 20.45 9.78
C MET A 566 -11.95 20.22 11.00
N LEU A 567 -13.09 20.91 11.09
CA LEU A 567 -14.05 20.75 12.17
C LEU A 567 -14.62 19.33 12.23
N TYR A 568 -14.99 18.77 11.07
CA TYR A 568 -15.40 17.37 10.93
C TYR A 568 -14.31 16.41 11.44
N ASN A 569 -13.04 16.61 11.05
CA ASN A 569 -11.92 15.78 11.49
C ASN A 569 -11.67 15.90 13.00
N VAL A 570 -11.72 17.10 13.58
CA VAL A 570 -11.62 17.31 15.04
C VAL A 570 -12.70 16.52 15.78
N PHE A 571 -13.96 16.66 15.37
CA PHE A 571 -15.08 15.96 16.01
C PHE A 571 -14.96 14.44 15.86
N GLN A 572 -14.58 13.96 14.67
CA GLN A 572 -14.35 12.54 14.39
C GLN A 572 -13.17 11.97 15.22
N THR A 573 -12.12 12.76 15.48
CA THR A 573 -11.00 12.39 16.37
C THR A 573 -11.45 12.29 17.83
N ILE A 574 -12.27 13.24 18.32
CA ILE A 574 -12.82 13.21 19.69
C ILE A 574 -13.69 11.96 19.91
N LEU A 575 -14.62 11.67 18.99
CA LEU A 575 -15.45 10.45 19.11
C LEU A 575 -14.61 9.16 19.00
N SER A 576 -13.54 9.16 18.20
CA SER A 576 -12.62 8.02 18.12
C SER A 576 -11.85 7.80 19.43
N TRP A 577 -11.43 8.87 20.10
CA TRP A 577 -10.73 8.81 21.39
C TRP A 577 -11.59 8.20 22.50
N PHE A 578 -12.86 8.61 22.59
CA PHE A 578 -13.83 8.08 23.56
C PHE A 578 -14.60 6.85 23.09
N SER A 579 -14.20 6.23 21.97
CA SER A 579 -14.94 5.13 21.34
C SER A 579 -15.13 3.91 22.25
N LEU A 580 -14.17 3.60 23.13
CA LEU A 580 -14.25 2.47 24.05
C LEU A 580 -15.33 2.69 25.11
N ALA A 581 -15.33 3.85 25.76
CA ALA A 581 -16.36 4.24 26.72
C ALA A 581 -17.74 4.33 26.05
N SER A 582 -17.82 4.98 24.89
CA SER A 582 -19.06 5.11 24.12
C SER A 582 -19.66 3.75 23.78
N PHE A 583 -18.86 2.76 23.35
CA PHE A 583 -19.36 1.43 23.00
C PHE A 583 -19.81 0.63 24.23
N TRP A 584 -19.08 0.71 25.35
CA TRP A 584 -19.50 0.13 26.63
C TRP A 584 -20.81 0.75 27.14
N LEU A 585 -20.92 2.08 27.09
CA LEU A 585 -22.12 2.81 27.50
C LEU A 585 -23.30 2.41 26.61
N THR A 586 -23.19 2.47 25.29
CA THR A 586 -24.24 1.98 24.36
C THR A 586 -24.66 0.53 24.68
N THR A 587 -23.70 -0.38 24.89
CA THR A 587 -23.93 -1.80 25.19
C THR A 587 -24.70 -2.00 26.50
N SER A 588 -24.25 -1.36 27.58
CA SER A 588 -24.88 -1.46 28.90
C SER A 588 -26.24 -0.74 28.97
N ILE A 589 -26.39 0.40 28.29
CA ILE A 589 -27.63 1.17 28.20
C ILE A 589 -28.71 0.38 27.46
N ILE A 590 -28.42 -0.24 26.32
CA ILE A 590 -29.39 -1.07 25.58
C ILE A 590 -29.85 -2.26 26.44
N MET A 591 -28.93 -2.93 27.14
CA MET A 591 -29.27 -4.00 28.09
C MET A 591 -30.09 -3.52 29.29
N SER A 592 -29.85 -2.32 29.80
CA SER A 592 -30.65 -1.73 30.89
C SER A 592 -32.04 -1.35 30.39
N LEU A 593 -32.14 -0.64 29.26
CA LEU A 593 -33.39 -0.20 28.66
C LEU A 593 -34.36 -1.35 28.35
N VAL A 594 -33.86 -2.52 27.94
CA VAL A 594 -34.70 -3.71 27.68
C VAL A 594 -34.83 -4.64 28.90
N GLY A 595 -33.83 -4.63 29.80
CA GLY A 595 -33.81 -5.46 31.00
C GLY A 595 -34.65 -4.92 32.17
N THR A 596 -34.90 -3.62 32.25
CA THR A 596 -35.67 -3.01 33.33
C THR A 596 -37.16 -3.03 33.03
N SER A 597 -37.92 -3.73 33.88
CA SER A 597 -39.38 -3.69 33.88
C SER A 597 -39.91 -2.41 34.50
N GLU A 598 -40.93 -1.80 33.88
CA GLU A 598 -41.63 -0.63 34.41
C GLU A 598 -43.14 -0.91 34.44
N PRO A 599 -43.67 -1.55 35.50
CA PRO A 599 -45.09 -1.86 35.62
C PRO A 599 -46.00 -0.62 35.72
N LYS A 600 -45.41 0.56 35.97
CA LYS A 600 -46.07 1.87 36.02
C LYS A 600 -45.94 2.67 34.71
N ALA A 601 -45.16 2.19 33.74
CA ALA A 601 -45.20 2.73 32.39
C ALA A 601 -46.57 2.45 31.75
N ASN A 602 -46.94 3.23 30.73
CA ASN A 602 -48.27 3.15 30.16
C ASN A 602 -48.19 3.34 28.62
N PRO A 603 -48.08 2.25 27.83
CA PRO A 603 -48.25 0.84 28.21
C PRO A 603 -47.16 0.29 29.17
N PRO A 604 -47.49 -0.71 30.01
CA PRO A 604 -46.54 -1.33 30.94
C PRO A 604 -45.44 -2.07 30.19
N LYS A 605 -44.21 -1.94 30.70
CA LYS A 605 -42.99 -2.43 30.05
C LYS A 605 -42.46 -3.65 30.79
N VAL A 606 -42.40 -4.79 30.09
CA VAL A 606 -41.92 -6.09 30.58
C VAL A 606 -40.51 -6.33 30.02
N ALA A 607 -39.63 -6.95 30.80
CA ALA A 607 -38.25 -7.22 30.37
C ALA A 607 -38.17 -8.36 29.35
N TRP A 608 -37.27 -8.23 28.37
CA TRP A 608 -37.20 -9.10 27.20
C TRP A 608 -35.75 -9.54 26.88
N PRO A 609 -35.48 -10.79 26.45
CA PRO A 609 -36.44 -11.80 25.96
C PRO A 609 -36.96 -12.81 27.01
N PHE A 610 -36.40 -12.85 28.22
CA PHE A 610 -36.63 -13.94 29.17
C PHE A 610 -37.57 -13.57 30.33
N GLY A 611 -38.32 -12.47 30.23
CA GLY A 611 -39.19 -11.97 31.28
C GLY A 611 -38.45 -11.30 32.44
N ASP A 612 -39.22 -10.76 33.39
CA ASP A 612 -38.74 -9.84 34.43
C ASP A 612 -37.73 -10.45 35.43
N SER A 613 -37.74 -11.77 35.63
CA SER A 613 -36.82 -12.43 36.58
C SER A 613 -35.48 -12.84 35.97
N VAL A 614 -35.49 -13.31 34.71
CA VAL A 614 -34.30 -13.89 34.06
C VAL A 614 -33.54 -12.84 33.26
N THR A 615 -34.24 -11.91 32.59
CA THR A 615 -33.60 -10.90 31.73
C THR A 615 -32.60 -9.99 32.47
N PRO A 616 -32.92 -9.41 33.65
CA PRO A 616 -31.96 -8.54 34.35
C PRO A 616 -30.71 -9.32 34.76
N THR A 617 -30.91 -10.52 35.32
CA THR A 617 -29.85 -11.43 35.76
C THR A 617 -28.93 -11.83 34.61
N PHE A 618 -29.51 -12.20 33.45
CA PHE A 618 -28.76 -12.55 32.25
C PHE A 618 -27.96 -11.34 31.72
N ASN A 619 -28.58 -10.16 31.65
CA ASN A 619 -27.91 -8.94 31.19
C ASN A 619 -26.73 -8.56 32.09
N THR A 620 -26.86 -8.67 33.41
CA THR A 620 -25.78 -8.47 34.38
C THR A 620 -24.63 -9.47 34.17
N VAL A 621 -24.93 -10.75 33.95
CA VAL A 621 -23.90 -11.76 33.64
C VAL A 621 -23.19 -11.44 32.32
N VAL A 622 -23.92 -11.07 31.26
CA VAL A 622 -23.34 -10.66 29.97
C VAL A 622 -22.45 -9.42 30.11
N GLN A 623 -22.85 -8.44 30.94
CA GLN A 623 -22.04 -7.27 31.26
C GLN A 623 -20.72 -7.64 31.96
N TYR A 624 -20.75 -8.52 32.96
CA TYR A 624 -19.51 -8.98 33.61
C TYR A 624 -18.62 -9.80 32.67
N VAL A 625 -19.18 -10.64 31.80
CA VAL A 625 -18.41 -11.37 30.78
C VAL A 625 -17.76 -10.39 29.78
N TYR A 626 -18.48 -9.36 29.33
CA TYR A 626 -17.92 -8.30 28.48
C TYR A 626 -16.72 -7.62 29.16
N LEU A 627 -16.88 -7.19 30.41
CA LEU A 627 -15.81 -6.51 31.15
C LEU A 627 -14.60 -7.42 31.42
N ALA A 628 -14.82 -8.70 31.73
CA ALA A 628 -13.76 -9.68 31.88
C ALA A 628 -12.99 -9.91 30.57
N PHE A 629 -13.68 -10.04 29.44
CA PHE A 629 -13.04 -10.18 28.13
C PHE A 629 -12.37 -8.88 27.65
N LEU A 630 -12.87 -7.70 28.03
CA LEU A 630 -12.19 -6.43 27.79
C LEU A 630 -10.91 -6.30 28.62
N GLY A 631 -10.95 -6.65 29.91
CA GLY A 631 -9.77 -6.76 30.77
C GLY A 631 -8.72 -7.73 30.20
N LEU A 632 -9.17 -8.88 29.68
CA LEU A 632 -8.32 -9.83 28.97
C LEU A 632 -7.65 -9.20 27.73
N GLN A 633 -8.30 -8.29 27.00
CA GLN A 633 -7.65 -7.63 25.85
C GLN A 633 -6.47 -6.75 26.28
N PHE A 634 -6.57 -6.04 27.42
CA PHE A 634 -5.45 -5.28 27.97
C PHE A 634 -4.30 -6.20 28.41
N VAL A 635 -4.60 -7.30 29.10
CA VAL A 635 -3.58 -8.30 29.51
C VAL A 635 -2.89 -8.91 28.29
N LEU A 636 -3.65 -9.33 27.27
CA LEU A 636 -3.09 -9.89 26.04
C LEU A 636 -2.27 -8.84 25.26
N ALA A 637 -2.78 -7.61 25.11
CA ALA A 637 -2.14 -6.57 24.31
C ALA A 637 -0.85 -6.01 24.94
N LEU A 638 -0.71 -6.06 26.26
CA LEU A 638 0.51 -5.67 26.96
C LEU A 638 1.51 -6.82 27.11
N GLY A 639 1.04 -8.07 27.24
CA GLY A 639 1.88 -9.23 27.53
C GLY A 639 2.31 -10.08 26.32
N ASN A 640 1.52 -10.14 25.24
CA ASN A 640 1.69 -11.14 24.19
C ASN A 640 1.50 -10.60 22.76
N ARG A 641 2.32 -11.07 21.81
CA ARG A 641 2.11 -10.82 20.38
C ARG A 641 0.97 -11.71 19.85
N PRO A 642 0.01 -11.19 19.04
CA PRO A 642 -1.14 -11.96 18.53
C PRO A 642 -0.80 -13.24 17.75
N LYS A 643 0.42 -13.32 17.18
CA LYS A 643 0.91 -14.52 16.49
C LYS A 643 1.19 -15.70 17.43
N GLY A 644 1.38 -15.45 18.74
CA GLY A 644 1.52 -16.46 19.80
C GLY A 644 0.19 -16.78 20.49
N SER A 645 -0.56 -15.76 20.93
CA SER A 645 -1.85 -15.92 21.66
C SER A 645 -3.08 -16.07 20.75
N ARG A 646 -2.93 -16.78 19.61
CA ARG A 646 -3.94 -16.85 18.54
C ARG A 646 -5.32 -17.32 19.04
N TRP A 647 -5.34 -18.37 19.85
CA TRP A 647 -6.57 -18.94 20.40
C TRP A 647 -7.30 -17.95 21.33
N SER A 648 -6.58 -17.28 22.23
CA SER A 648 -7.16 -16.28 23.15
C SER A 648 -7.82 -15.12 22.40
N TYR A 649 -7.17 -14.62 21.35
CA TYR A 649 -7.77 -13.60 20.47
C TYR A 649 -8.97 -14.14 19.68
N MET A 650 -8.88 -15.35 19.11
CA MET A 650 -10.01 -15.96 18.39
C MET A 650 -11.24 -16.16 19.30
N THR A 651 -11.06 -16.68 20.52
CA THR A 651 -12.12 -16.80 21.52
C THR A 651 -12.72 -15.43 21.86
N SER A 652 -11.89 -14.39 21.95
CA SER A 652 -12.36 -13.02 22.21
C SER A 652 -13.21 -12.46 21.06
N PHE A 653 -12.81 -12.68 19.79
CA PHE A 653 -13.62 -12.33 18.62
C PHE A 653 -14.99 -13.03 18.64
N VAL A 654 -15.02 -14.33 18.98
CA VAL A 654 -16.28 -15.09 19.08
C VAL A 654 -17.17 -14.56 20.21
N VAL A 655 -16.63 -14.34 21.42
CA VAL A 655 -17.40 -13.83 22.56
C VAL A 655 -17.93 -12.41 22.30
N PHE A 656 -17.11 -11.49 21.81
CA PHE A 656 -17.58 -10.16 21.44
C PHE A 656 -18.58 -10.19 20.27
N GLY A 657 -18.48 -11.14 19.35
CA GLY A 657 -19.47 -11.36 18.29
C GLY A 657 -20.81 -11.89 18.79
N LEU A 658 -20.81 -12.83 19.74
CA LEU A 658 -22.04 -13.35 20.37
C LEU A 658 -22.75 -12.31 21.23
N ILE A 659 -22.01 -11.52 22.02
CA ILE A 659 -22.58 -10.40 22.78
C ILE A 659 -23.14 -9.36 21.80
N GLN A 660 -22.42 -9.04 20.73
CA GLN A 660 -22.87 -8.08 19.73
C GLN A 660 -24.12 -8.55 18.97
N PHE A 661 -24.27 -9.84 18.67
CA PHE A 661 -25.51 -10.40 18.15
C PHE A 661 -26.69 -10.12 19.10
N TYR A 662 -26.50 -10.37 20.40
CA TYR A 662 -27.52 -10.08 21.41
C TYR A 662 -27.87 -8.59 21.47
N ILE A 663 -26.89 -7.68 21.45
CA ILE A 663 -27.13 -6.22 21.41
C ILE A 663 -27.87 -5.79 20.14
N VAL A 664 -27.56 -6.36 18.97
CA VAL A 664 -28.30 -6.09 17.72
C VAL A 664 -29.76 -6.56 17.84
N VAL A 665 -30.02 -7.73 18.41
CA VAL A 665 -31.38 -8.24 18.63
C VAL A 665 -32.16 -7.38 19.63
N LEU A 666 -31.55 -6.99 20.77
CA LEU A 666 -32.15 -6.04 21.72
C LEU A 666 -32.42 -4.67 21.08
N SER A 667 -31.52 -4.19 20.22
CA SER A 667 -31.70 -2.94 19.49
C SER A 667 -32.93 -3.01 18.58
N ILE A 668 -33.05 -4.08 17.78
CA ILE A 668 -34.21 -4.31 16.90
C ILE A 668 -35.51 -4.38 17.72
N TYR A 669 -35.49 -5.00 18.91
CA TYR A 669 -36.65 -5.03 19.80
C TYR A 669 -37.06 -3.61 20.27
N LEU A 670 -36.10 -2.76 20.66
CA LEU A 670 -36.37 -1.34 20.96
C LEU A 670 -36.96 -0.60 19.75
N VAL A 671 -36.50 -0.87 18.53
CA VAL A 671 -37.09 -0.31 17.29
C VAL A 671 -38.55 -0.73 17.13
N VAL A 672 -38.86 -2.01 17.36
CA VAL A 672 -40.24 -2.52 17.23
C VAL A 672 -41.17 -1.90 18.27
N ILE A 673 -40.74 -1.76 19.54
CA ILE A 673 -41.52 -1.03 20.56
C ILE A 673 -41.75 0.42 20.11
N ALA A 674 -40.69 1.09 19.63
CA ALA A 674 -40.74 2.49 19.22
C ALA A 674 -41.78 2.76 18.12
N PHE A 675 -41.93 1.85 17.14
CA PHE A 675 -42.93 1.98 16.07
C PHE A 675 -44.34 1.48 16.44
N THR A 676 -44.49 0.63 17.46
CA THR A 676 -45.78 0.01 17.83
C THR A 676 -46.53 0.75 18.94
N ASN A 677 -45.85 1.53 19.78
CA ASN A 677 -46.48 2.27 20.88
C ASN A 677 -47.33 3.45 20.35
N PRO A 678 -48.65 3.53 20.62
CA PRO A 678 -49.49 4.60 20.07
C PRO A 678 -49.08 6.02 20.48
N LYS A 679 -48.49 6.19 21.67
CA LYS A 679 -48.08 7.49 22.20
C LYS A 679 -46.80 8.04 21.59
N SER A 680 -46.07 7.26 20.79
CA SER A 680 -44.76 7.65 20.24
C SER A 680 -44.79 8.11 18.77
N ARG A 681 -45.98 8.22 18.15
CA ARG A 681 -46.17 8.86 16.83
C ARG A 681 -46.12 10.39 16.95
N GLY A 682 -44.94 10.91 17.29
CA GLY A 682 -44.70 12.33 17.55
C GLY A 682 -44.05 13.13 16.42
N ILE A 683 -44.00 12.63 15.17
CA ILE A 683 -43.44 13.40 14.04
C ILE A 683 -44.49 14.45 13.62
N GLU A 684 -44.45 15.60 14.27
CA GLU A 684 -45.31 16.75 13.97
C GLU A 684 -44.86 17.42 12.67
N LEU A 685 -45.65 17.24 11.60
CA LEU A 685 -45.36 17.78 10.26
C LEU A 685 -45.79 19.25 10.08
N ASP A 686 -46.47 19.82 11.07
CA ASP A 686 -47.17 21.11 10.99
C ASP A 686 -46.23 22.31 10.81
N SER A 687 -44.95 22.16 11.17
CA SER A 687 -43.91 23.15 10.86
C SER A 687 -42.53 22.51 10.79
N ALA A 688 -41.59 23.14 10.08
CA ALA A 688 -40.19 22.71 10.10
C ALA A 688 -39.58 22.73 11.51
N LYS A 689 -40.07 23.60 12.41
CA LYS A 689 -39.57 23.68 13.78
C LYS A 689 -40.08 22.52 14.64
N SER A 690 -41.39 22.28 14.70
CA SER A 690 -41.98 21.14 15.43
C SER A 690 -41.45 19.80 14.91
N PHE A 691 -41.21 19.69 13.59
CA PHE A 691 -40.49 18.57 13.01
C PHE A 691 -39.10 18.38 13.64
N PHE A 692 -38.23 19.40 13.65
CA PHE A 692 -36.90 19.30 14.29
C PHE A 692 -36.97 19.10 15.81
N ASP A 693 -37.91 19.74 16.51
CA ASP A 693 -38.13 19.58 17.94
C ASP A 693 -38.51 18.10 18.26
N SER A 694 -39.35 17.45 17.42
CA SER A 694 -39.69 16.02 17.56
C SER A 694 -38.53 15.04 17.40
N PHE A 695 -37.45 15.46 16.72
CA PHE A 695 -36.21 14.70 16.54
C PHE A 695 -35.15 14.97 17.61
N THR A 696 -35.43 15.87 18.57
CA THR A 696 -34.48 16.27 19.63
C THR A 696 -35.02 16.09 21.06
N ASP A 697 -36.33 15.93 21.24
CA ASP A 697 -36.92 15.64 22.56
C ASP A 697 -36.36 14.36 23.20
N LYS A 698 -36.00 14.45 24.50
CA LYS A 698 -35.25 13.44 25.24
C LYS A 698 -35.99 12.12 25.44
N ALA A 699 -37.31 12.09 25.31
CA ALA A 699 -38.13 10.88 25.38
C ALA A 699 -38.64 10.43 23.99
N GLY A 700 -38.32 11.18 22.93
CA GLY A 700 -38.88 11.01 21.60
C GLY A 700 -38.37 9.80 20.83
N VAL A 701 -39.30 8.99 20.30
CA VAL A 701 -38.99 7.97 19.28
C VAL A 701 -38.37 8.57 18.01
N GLY A 702 -38.57 9.87 17.76
CA GLY A 702 -37.86 10.61 16.72
C GLY A 702 -36.34 10.39 16.78
N ILE A 703 -35.69 10.44 17.95
CA ILE A 703 -34.25 10.21 18.07
C ILE A 703 -33.87 8.79 17.61
N ILE A 704 -34.67 7.78 17.95
CA ILE A 704 -34.43 6.39 17.54
C ILE A 704 -34.61 6.26 16.01
N ILE A 705 -35.65 6.87 15.43
CA ILE A 705 -35.87 6.91 13.99
C ILE A 705 -34.71 7.61 13.28
N LEU A 706 -34.25 8.77 13.78
CA LEU A 706 -33.12 9.52 13.24
C LEU A 706 -31.82 8.70 13.30
N ALA A 707 -31.55 8.01 14.42
CA ALA A 707 -30.40 7.13 14.57
C ALA A 707 -30.40 5.98 13.56
N LEU A 708 -31.54 5.31 13.36
CA LEU A 708 -31.67 4.19 12.41
C LEU A 708 -31.59 4.67 10.96
N ALA A 709 -32.30 5.75 10.64
CA ALA A 709 -32.29 6.36 9.31
C ALA A 709 -30.89 6.85 8.93
N SER A 710 -30.13 7.42 9.87
CA SER A 710 -28.76 7.89 9.61
C SER A 710 -27.69 6.80 9.63
N THR A 711 -27.78 5.82 10.54
CA THR A 711 -26.77 4.77 10.70
C THR A 711 -26.93 3.63 9.69
N PHE A 712 -28.18 3.31 9.30
CA PHE A 712 -28.47 2.20 8.37
C PHE A 712 -29.15 2.70 7.09
N GLY A 713 -30.17 3.56 7.20
CA GLY A 713 -30.94 4.06 6.05
C GLY A 713 -30.06 4.79 5.02
N LEU A 714 -29.25 5.76 5.46
CA LEU A 714 -28.32 6.50 4.60
C LEU A 714 -27.26 5.59 3.96
N TYR A 715 -26.86 4.50 4.62
CA TYR A 715 -25.88 3.57 4.05
C TYR A 715 -26.50 2.76 2.90
N TYR A 716 -27.74 2.27 3.06
CA TYR A 716 -28.50 1.68 1.96
C TYR A 716 -28.72 2.68 0.82
N VAL A 717 -29.27 3.87 1.12
CA VAL A 717 -29.60 4.89 0.11
C VAL A 717 -28.34 5.35 -0.64
N ALA A 718 -27.24 5.63 0.06
CA ALA A 718 -25.96 5.97 -0.58
C ALA A 718 -25.47 4.84 -1.49
N SER A 719 -25.55 3.58 -1.04
CA SER A 719 -25.08 2.43 -1.83
C SER A 719 -25.91 2.18 -3.08
N PHE A 720 -27.22 2.41 -3.03
CA PHE A 720 -28.10 2.37 -4.20
C PHE A 720 -27.83 3.54 -5.17
N LEU A 721 -27.70 4.77 -4.66
CA LEU A 721 -27.32 5.95 -5.47
C LEU A 721 -25.91 5.80 -6.08
N TYR A 722 -25.02 5.08 -5.40
CA TYR A 722 -23.69 4.74 -5.90
C TYR A 722 -23.71 3.56 -6.89
N MET A 723 -24.84 2.87 -7.06
CA MET A 723 -25.02 1.70 -7.93
C MET A 723 -24.17 0.48 -7.52
N ASP A 724 -23.89 0.30 -6.21
CA ASP A 724 -23.20 -0.88 -5.68
C ASP A 724 -23.76 -1.31 -4.29
N PRO A 725 -25.02 -1.80 -4.24
CA PRO A 725 -25.68 -2.13 -2.97
C PRO A 725 -25.26 -3.47 -2.36
N TRP A 726 -24.52 -4.32 -3.08
CA TRP A 726 -24.36 -5.74 -2.73
C TRP A 726 -23.66 -6.00 -1.39
N HIS A 727 -22.76 -5.11 -0.97
CA HIS A 727 -22.07 -5.20 0.32
C HIS A 727 -23.05 -5.04 1.52
N MET A 728 -24.16 -4.31 1.36
CA MET A 728 -25.21 -4.17 2.38
C MET A 728 -25.95 -5.48 2.68
N PHE A 729 -25.96 -6.43 1.73
CA PHE A 729 -26.62 -7.73 1.90
C PHE A 729 -25.63 -8.86 2.20
N THR A 730 -24.41 -8.78 1.67
CA THR A 730 -23.42 -9.88 1.70
C THR A 730 -22.35 -9.74 2.79
N SER A 731 -22.16 -8.53 3.32
CA SER A 731 -21.01 -8.19 4.17
C SER A 731 -21.39 -7.44 5.45
N PHE A 732 -22.48 -6.66 5.40
CA PHE A 732 -22.99 -5.87 6.52
C PHE A 732 -23.39 -6.69 7.76
N PRO A 733 -24.08 -7.85 7.66
CA PRO A 733 -24.38 -8.65 8.86
C PRO A 733 -23.12 -9.09 9.61
N GLN A 734 -22.09 -9.54 8.90
CA GLN A 734 -20.81 -9.93 9.49
C GLN A 734 -20.07 -8.72 10.09
N TYR A 735 -20.12 -7.56 9.43
CA TYR A 735 -19.58 -6.30 9.97
C TYR A 735 -20.26 -5.90 11.28
N LEU A 736 -21.60 -5.95 11.35
CA LEU A 736 -22.36 -5.62 12.57
C LEU A 736 -21.93 -6.46 13.77
N LEU A 737 -21.62 -7.74 13.57
CA LEU A 737 -21.13 -8.65 14.62
C LEU A 737 -19.68 -8.37 15.03
N ILE A 738 -18.81 -8.02 14.08
CA ILE A 738 -17.38 -7.80 14.36
C ILE A 738 -17.10 -6.36 14.85
N MET A 739 -18.03 -5.42 14.70
CA MET A 739 -17.90 -4.03 15.14
C MET A 739 -17.51 -3.89 16.62
N SER A 740 -18.01 -4.76 17.49
CA SER A 740 -17.61 -4.82 18.91
C SER A 740 -16.13 -5.18 19.09
N SER A 741 -15.58 -6.03 18.23
CA SER A 741 -14.16 -6.42 18.23
C SER A 741 -13.26 -5.33 17.65
N TYR A 742 -13.75 -4.49 16.73
CA TYR A 742 -13.01 -3.30 16.28
C TYR A 742 -12.70 -2.38 17.47
N VAL A 743 -13.69 -2.10 18.33
CA VAL A 743 -13.49 -1.24 19.50
C VAL A 743 -12.72 -1.97 20.61
N ASN A 744 -13.15 -3.17 21.02
CA ASN A 744 -12.60 -3.82 22.21
C ASN A 744 -11.27 -4.57 21.98
N ILE A 745 -11.02 -5.11 20.78
CA ILE A 745 -9.77 -5.81 20.47
C ILE A 745 -8.81 -4.88 19.72
N LEU A 746 -9.24 -4.28 18.60
CA LEU A 746 -8.31 -3.58 17.70
C LEU A 746 -7.83 -2.24 18.29
N ASN A 747 -8.73 -1.38 18.79
CA ASN A 747 -8.31 -0.11 19.41
C ASN A 747 -7.48 -0.35 20.68
N VAL A 748 -7.91 -1.27 21.55
CA VAL A 748 -7.15 -1.63 22.77
C VAL A 748 -5.75 -2.14 22.42
N TYR A 749 -5.62 -3.03 21.43
CA TYR A 749 -4.31 -3.49 20.98
C TYR A 749 -3.46 -2.36 20.38
N ALA A 750 -4.06 -1.50 19.57
CA ALA A 750 -3.37 -0.40 18.88
C ALA A 750 -2.80 0.64 19.86
N PHE A 751 -3.63 1.18 20.77
CA PHE A 751 -3.20 2.13 21.80
C PHE A 751 -2.20 1.50 22.78
N SER A 752 -2.43 0.25 23.23
CA SER A 752 -1.49 -0.46 24.11
C SER A 752 -0.14 -0.73 23.44
N ASN A 753 -0.07 -0.76 22.10
CA ASN A 753 1.15 -1.03 21.35
C ASN A 753 1.75 0.21 20.67
N TRP A 754 1.46 1.44 21.13
CA TRP A 754 1.99 2.67 20.53
C TRP A 754 3.54 2.77 20.43
N HIS A 755 4.27 2.03 21.28
CA HIS A 755 5.73 1.89 21.19
C HIS A 755 6.23 1.07 19.97
N ASP A 756 5.39 0.19 19.42
CA ASP A 756 5.73 -0.66 18.30
C ASP A 756 5.52 0.14 17.01
N VAL A 757 6.61 0.55 16.40
CA VAL A 757 6.67 1.16 15.07
C VAL A 757 7.28 0.22 14.03
N SER A 758 7.35 -1.09 14.33
CA SER A 758 7.76 -2.08 13.35
C SER A 758 6.69 -2.25 12.27
N TRP A 759 7.15 -2.50 11.04
CA TRP A 759 6.28 -2.78 9.90
C TRP A 759 5.66 -4.19 9.92
N GLY A 760 6.01 -5.03 10.90
CA GLY A 760 5.46 -6.38 11.09
C GLY A 760 6.05 -7.47 10.18
N THR A 761 6.97 -7.11 9.29
CA THR A 761 7.74 -8.02 8.44
C THR A 761 8.73 -8.83 9.28
N LYS A 762 8.99 -10.09 8.89
CA LYS A 762 10.03 -10.91 9.54
C LYS A 762 11.41 -10.30 9.23
N GLY A 763 12.26 -10.16 10.24
CA GLY A 763 13.64 -9.71 10.05
C GLY A 763 14.50 -10.77 9.36
N SER A 764 15.40 -10.32 8.49
CA SER A 764 16.36 -11.16 7.76
C SER A 764 17.61 -10.35 7.40
N ASP A 765 18.27 -9.75 8.39
CA ASP A 765 19.53 -9.04 8.18
C ASP A 765 20.70 -10.05 8.11
N LYS A 766 20.89 -10.70 6.94
CA LYS A 766 22.09 -11.50 6.59
C LYS A 766 22.12 -11.94 5.11
N ALA A 767 22.57 -11.03 4.23
CA ALA A 767 22.91 -11.32 2.85
C ALA A 767 24.44 -11.47 2.68
N ASP A 768 24.94 -12.64 2.24
CA ASP A 768 26.38 -12.83 1.96
C ASP A 768 26.66 -14.03 1.02
N ALA A 769 26.45 -13.87 -0.30
CA ALA A 769 26.90 -14.83 -1.34
C ALA A 769 26.87 -14.29 -2.80
N LEU A 770 27.27 -13.03 -3.04
CA LEU A 770 27.42 -12.48 -4.39
C LEU A 770 28.90 -12.24 -4.75
N PRO A 771 29.30 -12.41 -6.02
CA PRO A 771 30.67 -12.15 -6.48
C PRO A 771 30.96 -10.64 -6.63
N SER A 772 32.17 -10.25 -6.21
CA SER A 772 32.72 -8.88 -6.34
C SER A 772 33.34 -8.65 -7.72
N ALA A 773 33.27 -7.43 -8.26
CA ALA A 773 33.91 -7.05 -9.51
C ALA A 773 35.03 -6.00 -9.28
N LYS A 774 36.17 -6.20 -9.96
CA LYS A 774 37.32 -5.28 -9.94
C LYS A 774 37.55 -4.71 -11.33
N THR A 775 37.96 -3.45 -11.42
CA THR A 775 38.33 -2.81 -12.68
C THR A 775 39.82 -2.92 -12.99
N GLU A 776 40.11 -2.97 -14.28
CA GLU A 776 41.45 -2.84 -14.84
C GLU A 776 41.47 -1.74 -15.92
N LYS A 777 42.67 -1.36 -16.38
CA LYS A 777 42.83 -0.38 -17.46
C LYS A 777 42.96 -1.09 -18.81
N ALA A 778 42.23 -0.60 -19.81
CA ALA A 778 42.36 -1.06 -21.19
C ALA A 778 43.77 -0.77 -21.73
N ALA A 779 44.21 -1.58 -22.70
CA ALA A 779 45.51 -1.46 -23.36
C ALA A 779 45.70 -0.15 -24.16
N ASP A 780 44.64 0.66 -24.33
CA ASP A 780 44.70 2.01 -24.91
C ASP A 780 45.09 3.11 -23.90
N GLY A 781 45.18 2.77 -22.61
CA GLY A 781 45.49 3.69 -21.51
C GLY A 781 44.41 4.70 -21.16
N LYS A 782 43.25 4.71 -21.84
CA LYS A 782 42.21 5.75 -21.75
C LYS A 782 40.91 5.29 -21.09
N HIS A 783 40.68 3.99 -20.96
CA HIS A 783 39.39 3.45 -20.48
C HIS A 783 39.54 2.40 -19.38
N THR A 784 38.62 2.41 -18.40
CA THR A 784 38.47 1.33 -17.41
C THR A 784 37.52 0.26 -17.94
N VAL A 785 37.90 -1.00 -17.68
CA VAL A 785 37.27 -2.21 -18.21
C VAL A 785 37.22 -3.25 -17.08
N ILE A 786 36.20 -4.11 -17.09
CA ILE A 786 36.16 -5.31 -16.25
C ILE A 786 36.51 -6.53 -17.11
N GLU A 787 37.44 -7.36 -16.64
CA GLU A 787 37.69 -8.72 -17.12
C GLU A 787 37.13 -9.74 -16.11
N GLU A 788 36.72 -10.92 -16.58
CA GLU A 788 36.13 -11.98 -15.76
C GLU A 788 37.05 -13.22 -15.74
N PRO A 789 37.75 -13.53 -14.63
CA PRO A 789 38.72 -14.64 -14.59
C PRO A 789 38.10 -16.03 -14.39
N ASP A 790 38.60 -17.02 -15.14
CA ASP A 790 38.35 -18.45 -14.93
C ASP A 790 39.48 -19.09 -14.10
N LEU A 791 39.21 -19.33 -12.81
CA LEU A 791 40.21 -19.75 -11.81
C LEU A 791 40.36 -21.29 -11.71
N PRO A 792 41.59 -21.84 -11.66
CA PRO A 792 41.81 -23.29 -11.56
C PRO A 792 41.30 -23.94 -10.27
N GLN A 793 40.94 -25.22 -10.38
CA GLN A 793 40.31 -26.01 -9.30
C GLN A 793 41.15 -26.13 -8.00
N ALA A 794 42.48 -26.08 -8.09
CA ALA A 794 43.40 -26.50 -7.02
C ALA A 794 43.40 -25.60 -5.76
N ASP A 795 43.13 -24.29 -5.91
CA ASP A 795 43.09 -23.35 -4.76
C ASP A 795 41.78 -23.42 -3.96
N ILE A 796 40.80 -24.22 -4.41
CA ILE A 796 39.52 -24.39 -3.71
C ILE A 796 39.67 -25.39 -2.55
N ASP A 797 40.43 -26.47 -2.75
CA ASP A 797 40.54 -27.56 -1.77
C ASP A 797 41.35 -27.16 -0.53
N SER A 798 42.31 -26.23 -0.66
CA SER A 798 43.10 -25.72 0.48
C SER A 798 42.30 -24.87 1.47
N GLN A 799 41.17 -24.29 1.04
CA GLN A 799 40.34 -23.42 1.90
C GLN A 799 39.31 -24.20 2.74
N PHE A 800 39.07 -25.48 2.43
CA PHE A 800 38.11 -26.30 3.16
C PHE A 800 38.62 -26.65 4.57
N GLU A 801 39.90 -27.01 4.72
CA GLU A 801 40.49 -27.42 6.01
C GLU A 801 40.43 -26.31 7.08
N ALA A 802 40.62 -25.04 6.67
CA ALA A 802 40.50 -23.88 7.55
C ALA A 802 39.07 -23.62 8.08
N THR A 803 38.06 -24.23 7.47
CA THR A 803 36.65 -24.11 7.88
C THR A 803 36.30 -25.12 8.97
N VAL A 804 36.84 -26.34 8.90
CA VAL A 804 36.56 -27.43 9.86
C VAL A 804 36.98 -27.04 11.29
N LYS A 805 38.11 -26.35 11.47
CA LYS A 805 38.56 -25.84 12.78
C LYS A 805 37.65 -24.78 13.41
N ARG A 806 36.64 -24.26 12.70
CA ARG A 806 35.68 -23.27 13.21
C ARG A 806 34.40 -23.87 13.77
N ALA A 807 34.19 -25.18 13.60
CA ALA A 807 32.96 -25.88 14.02
C ALA A 807 32.96 -26.38 15.49
N LEU A 808 34.07 -26.23 16.23
CA LEU A 808 34.29 -26.83 17.55
C LEU A 808 34.50 -25.81 18.69
N ALA A 809 33.91 -24.61 18.57
CA ALA A 809 33.86 -23.64 19.67
C ALA A 809 32.51 -23.76 20.42
N PRO A 810 32.49 -23.86 21.77
CA PRO A 810 31.25 -23.93 22.53
C PRO A 810 30.47 -22.60 22.49
N TYR A 811 29.15 -22.70 22.54
CA TYR A 811 28.25 -21.56 22.47
C TYR A 811 28.39 -20.63 23.69
N VAL A 812 28.70 -19.36 23.43
CA VAL A 812 28.63 -18.28 24.43
C VAL A 812 27.35 -17.47 24.17
N PRO A 813 26.44 -17.34 25.16
CA PRO A 813 25.26 -16.49 25.01
C PRO A 813 25.67 -15.01 24.92
N PRO A 814 24.98 -14.19 24.12
CA PRO A 814 25.28 -12.76 24.03
C PRO A 814 25.01 -12.06 25.36
N VAL A 815 25.90 -11.15 25.75
CA VAL A 815 25.72 -10.30 26.94
C VAL A 815 24.62 -9.27 26.64
N GLU A 816 23.53 -9.31 27.40
CA GLU A 816 22.50 -8.27 27.33
C GLU A 816 23.03 -6.96 27.93
N SER A 817 23.26 -5.97 27.06
CA SER A 817 23.70 -4.63 27.46
C SER A 817 22.56 -3.87 28.14
N ASN A 818 22.55 -3.84 29.47
CA ASN A 818 21.62 -3.07 30.30
C ASN A 818 21.92 -1.55 30.29
N GLU A 819 21.97 -0.95 29.11
CA GLU A 819 21.86 0.50 28.93
C GLU A 819 20.38 0.90 28.81
N LYS A 820 20.00 2.06 29.36
CA LYS A 820 18.65 2.63 29.20
C LYS A 820 18.47 3.18 27.80
N THR A 821 18.19 2.30 26.85
CA THR A 821 18.02 2.61 25.43
C THR A 821 16.78 3.45 25.15
N LEU A 822 16.71 4.03 23.94
CA LEU A 822 15.54 4.76 23.43
C LEU A 822 14.22 3.99 23.52
N GLU A 823 14.27 2.65 23.54
CA GLU A 823 13.07 1.83 23.73
C GLU A 823 12.34 2.10 25.05
N ASP A 824 13.07 2.34 26.14
CA ASP A 824 12.44 2.51 27.46
C ASP A 824 11.72 3.85 27.57
N SER A 825 12.22 4.86 26.86
CA SER A 825 11.49 6.12 26.62
C SER A 825 10.18 5.87 25.85
N TYR A 826 10.19 4.97 24.87
CA TYR A 826 8.99 4.63 24.09
C TYR A 826 8.01 3.75 24.86
N LYS A 827 8.49 2.78 25.66
CA LYS A 827 7.70 1.98 26.62
C LYS A 827 7.08 2.89 27.68
N SER A 828 7.80 3.91 28.15
CA SER A 828 7.29 4.93 29.08
C SER A 828 6.22 5.80 28.45
N PHE A 829 6.47 6.42 27.28
CA PHE A 829 5.48 7.25 26.58
C PHE A 829 4.19 6.46 26.26
N ARG A 830 4.33 5.22 25.76
CA ARG A 830 3.23 4.28 25.55
C ARG A 830 2.41 4.13 26.84
N THR A 831 3.07 3.87 27.96
CA THR A 831 2.39 3.64 29.25
C THR A 831 1.64 4.89 29.70
N HIS A 832 2.23 6.09 29.59
CA HIS A 832 1.53 7.35 29.88
C HIS A 832 0.32 7.59 28.95
N LEU A 833 0.49 7.41 27.64
CA LEU A 833 -0.59 7.59 26.65
C LEU A 833 -1.74 6.59 26.86
N THR A 834 -1.41 5.32 27.08
CA THR A 834 -2.39 4.24 27.28
C THR A 834 -3.13 4.43 28.60
N THR A 835 -2.42 4.76 29.69
CA THR A 835 -3.05 5.05 30.99
C THR A 835 -3.92 6.30 30.94
N ALA A 836 -3.51 7.36 30.22
CA ALA A 836 -4.35 8.54 30.01
C ALA A 836 -5.62 8.20 29.19
N TRP A 837 -5.48 7.43 28.10
CA TRP A 837 -6.60 7.00 27.27
C TRP A 837 -7.60 6.10 28.02
N ILE A 838 -7.10 5.11 28.78
CA ILE A 838 -7.90 4.26 29.67
C ILE A 838 -8.58 5.12 30.73
N GLY A 839 -7.84 6.00 31.41
CA GLY A 839 -8.36 6.86 32.48
C GLY A 839 -9.46 7.79 32.00
N MET A 840 -9.30 8.41 30.83
CA MET A 840 -10.33 9.27 30.22
C MET A 840 -11.59 8.49 29.82
N ASN A 841 -11.44 7.27 29.28
CA ASN A 841 -12.59 6.43 28.93
C ASN A 841 -13.31 5.89 30.19
N ALA A 842 -12.55 5.45 31.19
CA ALA A 842 -13.10 4.99 32.47
C ALA A 842 -13.81 6.13 33.23
N LEU A 843 -13.22 7.33 33.27
CA LEU A 843 -13.83 8.51 33.89
C LEU A 843 -15.14 8.89 33.19
N LEU A 844 -15.19 8.85 31.85
CA LEU A 844 -16.43 9.09 31.10
C LEU A 844 -17.51 8.04 31.44
N ALA A 845 -17.15 6.76 31.49
CA ALA A 845 -18.09 5.69 31.85
C ALA A 845 -18.65 5.88 33.29
N VAL A 846 -17.78 6.12 34.27
CA VAL A 846 -18.17 6.34 35.67
C VAL A 846 -19.00 7.62 35.83
N ALA A 847 -18.62 8.74 35.20
CA ALA A 847 -19.35 9.99 35.29
C ALA A 847 -20.78 9.89 34.74
N VAL A 848 -21.01 9.04 33.73
CA VAL A 848 -22.34 8.76 33.20
C VAL A 848 -23.13 7.79 34.09
N GLN A 849 -22.53 6.68 34.51
CA GLN A 849 -23.24 5.55 35.16
C GLN A 849 -23.40 5.67 36.68
N GLN A 850 -22.52 6.39 37.39
CA GLN A 850 -22.54 6.42 38.86
C GLN A 850 -23.64 7.36 39.39
N ASP A 851 -24.50 6.88 40.31
CA ASP A 851 -25.58 7.70 40.91
C ASP A 851 -25.05 8.88 41.74
N ASN A 852 -24.25 8.60 42.77
CA ASN A 852 -23.82 9.55 43.79
C ASN A 852 -22.66 10.46 43.35
N MET A 853 -22.90 11.27 42.31
CA MET A 853 -21.96 12.30 41.81
C MET A 853 -22.26 13.73 42.31
N SER A 854 -23.22 13.89 43.23
CA SER A 854 -23.59 15.17 43.86
C SER A 854 -22.41 15.85 44.56
N ASN A 855 -21.59 15.08 45.27
CA ASN A 855 -20.37 15.57 45.94
C ASN A 855 -19.30 16.09 44.97
N PHE A 856 -19.42 15.81 43.67
CA PHE A 856 -18.57 16.33 42.59
C PHE A 856 -19.26 17.42 41.74
N GLY A 857 -20.38 17.97 42.22
CA GLY A 857 -21.09 19.08 41.58
C GLY A 857 -22.12 18.68 40.51
N PHE A 858 -22.36 17.39 40.26
CA PHE A 858 -23.37 16.94 39.31
C PHE A 858 -24.74 16.81 39.99
N THR A 859 -25.68 17.71 39.65
CA THR A 859 -27.01 17.80 40.29
C THR A 859 -28.09 16.91 39.69
N SER A 860 -27.88 16.33 38.50
CA SER A 860 -28.82 15.41 37.85
C SER A 860 -28.71 13.97 38.39
N SER A 861 -29.68 13.08 38.09
CA SER A 861 -29.54 11.65 38.37
C SER A 861 -28.62 10.94 37.36
N ALA A 862 -28.18 9.71 37.65
CA ALA A 862 -27.46 8.89 36.66
C ALA A 862 -28.36 8.55 35.45
N ASN A 863 -29.67 8.36 35.66
CA ASN A 863 -30.63 8.14 34.57
C ASN A 863 -30.67 9.35 33.62
N ASP A 864 -30.71 10.57 34.14
CA ASP A 864 -30.68 11.80 33.33
C ASP A 864 -29.37 11.97 32.55
N ARG A 865 -28.22 11.70 33.22
CA ARG A 865 -26.89 11.71 32.59
C ARG A 865 -26.80 10.68 31.47
N THR A 866 -27.26 9.47 31.74
CA THR A 866 -27.26 8.31 30.83
C THR A 866 -28.11 8.57 29.59
N ALA A 867 -29.36 9.02 29.78
CA ALA A 867 -30.25 9.40 28.68
C ALA A 867 -29.70 10.57 27.86
N THR A 868 -29.14 11.60 28.51
CA THR A 868 -28.56 12.76 27.84
C THR A 868 -27.29 12.41 27.04
N PHE A 869 -26.40 11.57 27.58
CA PHE A 869 -25.21 11.09 26.86
C PHE A 869 -25.58 10.21 25.66
N PHE A 870 -26.56 9.30 25.83
CA PHE A 870 -27.03 8.43 24.76
C PHE A 870 -27.68 9.25 23.63
N ASN A 871 -28.55 10.21 23.96
CA ASN A 871 -29.13 11.17 23.02
C ASN A 871 -28.03 11.93 22.25
N PHE A 872 -27.05 12.53 22.96
CA PHE A 872 -25.91 13.21 22.35
C PHE A 872 -25.15 12.30 21.36
N LEU A 873 -24.86 11.05 21.73
CA LEU A 873 -24.17 10.09 20.87
C LEU A 873 -24.96 9.81 19.59
N LEU A 874 -26.28 9.58 19.70
CA LEU A 874 -27.15 9.32 18.55
C LEU A 874 -27.21 10.54 17.60
N ILE A 875 -27.41 11.75 18.13
CA ILE A 875 -27.40 13.00 17.34
C ILE A 875 -26.01 13.23 16.70
N ALA A 876 -24.91 13.02 17.44
CA ALA A 876 -23.56 13.16 16.94
C ALA A 876 -23.25 12.21 15.76
N THR A 877 -23.67 10.94 15.88
CA THR A 877 -23.54 9.97 14.78
C THR A 877 -24.44 10.31 13.58
N ALA A 878 -25.66 10.81 13.84
CA ALA A 878 -26.59 11.20 12.78
C ALA A 878 -26.08 12.40 11.96
N ILE A 879 -25.53 13.42 12.64
CA ILE A 879 -24.92 14.59 11.99
C ILE A 879 -23.71 14.16 11.14
N LEU A 880 -22.83 13.29 11.66
CA LEU A 880 -21.68 12.79 10.90
C LEU A 880 -22.10 12.00 9.67
N ALA A 881 -23.10 11.12 9.78
CA ALA A 881 -23.63 10.36 8.65
C ALA A 881 -24.30 11.28 7.61
N LEU A 882 -25.03 12.32 8.05
CA LEU A 882 -25.63 13.31 7.16
C LEU A 882 -24.57 14.13 6.40
N VAL A 883 -23.51 14.60 7.08
CA VAL A 883 -22.41 15.33 6.42
C VAL A 883 -21.73 14.46 5.36
N ARG A 884 -21.43 13.19 5.68
CA ARG A 884 -20.90 12.21 4.72
C ARG A 884 -21.84 11.99 3.53
N PHE A 885 -23.15 11.86 3.78
CA PHE A 885 -24.15 11.66 2.75
C PHE A 885 -24.29 12.87 1.81
N LEU A 886 -24.29 14.10 2.35
CA LEU A 886 -24.29 15.32 1.54
C LEU A 886 -23.03 15.43 0.66
N GLY A 887 -21.87 15.03 1.19
CA GLY A 887 -20.64 14.91 0.41
C GLY A 887 -20.74 13.86 -0.71
N CYS A 888 -21.34 12.71 -0.44
CA CYS A 888 -21.64 11.69 -1.45
C CYS A 888 -22.57 12.22 -2.56
N LEU A 889 -23.67 12.90 -2.19
CA LEU A 889 -24.61 13.48 -3.15
C LEU A 889 -23.92 14.52 -4.06
N TRP A 890 -23.14 15.44 -3.48
CA TRP A 890 -22.38 16.43 -4.27
C TRP A 890 -21.36 15.76 -5.20
N PHE A 891 -20.60 14.78 -4.70
CA PHE A 891 -19.63 14.04 -5.51
C PHE A 891 -20.28 13.27 -6.67
N LEU A 892 -21.41 12.59 -6.43
CA LEU A 892 -22.16 11.87 -7.46
C LEU A 892 -22.78 12.82 -8.48
N GLY A 893 -23.42 13.90 -8.02
CA GLY A 893 -23.97 14.95 -8.89
C GLY A 893 -22.89 15.60 -9.77
N ARG A 894 -21.77 15.99 -9.17
CA ARG A 894 -20.58 16.50 -9.89
C ARG A 894 -20.06 15.48 -10.91
N SER A 895 -19.91 14.22 -10.50
CA SER A 895 -19.39 13.17 -11.38
C SER A 895 -20.32 12.87 -12.56
N GLY A 896 -21.64 12.89 -12.35
CA GLY A 896 -22.65 12.72 -13.39
C GLY A 896 -22.70 13.90 -14.35
N LEU A 897 -22.79 15.14 -13.85
CA LEU A 897 -22.85 16.35 -14.69
C LEU A 897 -21.59 16.51 -15.56
N PHE A 898 -20.40 16.31 -15.00
CA PHE A 898 -19.15 16.43 -15.75
C PHE A 898 -18.84 15.21 -16.65
N PHE A 899 -19.57 14.09 -16.55
CA PHE A 899 -19.40 12.94 -17.47
C PHE A 899 -19.64 13.31 -18.95
N CYS A 900 -20.52 14.29 -19.19
CA CYS A 900 -20.85 14.81 -20.52
C CYS A 900 -19.88 15.89 -21.04
N VAL A 901 -19.00 16.42 -20.17
CA VAL A 901 -18.14 17.60 -20.48
C VAL A 901 -16.65 17.25 -20.44
N ARG A 902 -16.25 16.14 -19.79
CA ARG A 902 -14.87 15.65 -19.79
C ARG A 902 -14.40 15.24 -21.19
N ARG A 903 -13.16 15.61 -21.52
CA ARG A 903 -12.41 15.04 -22.65
C ARG A 903 -12.06 13.58 -22.31
N ARG A 904 -12.14 12.71 -23.32
CA ARG A 904 -11.85 11.27 -23.30
C ARG A 904 -10.86 10.97 -24.43
#